data_AF-A0A6I2MQG1-F1
#
_entry.id   AF-A0A6I2MQG1-F1
#
_cell.length_a   1.000
_cell.length_b   1.000
_cell.length_c   1.000
_cell.angle_alpha   90.00
_cell.angle_beta   90.00
_cell.angle_gamma   90.00
#
_symmetry.space_group_name_H-M   'P 1'
#
loop_
_entity.id
_entity.type
_entity.pdbx_description
1 polymer ?
#
loop_
_entity_poly.entity_id
_entity_poly.type
_entity_poly.pdbx_seq_one_letter_code
_entity_poly.pdbx_strand_id
1 'polypeptide(L)'
;MKKPTLLIIFLFIFANFAPAQEKVFYSSFRPQGWDIYLSKDDGKNFSKFTKHESLDYDAKISPDGKWVVFTSERNGRPQLFRKSTEGDSLPRLLVSSNSMQDQVDFSPDGKWMVFVSTHEGNSDIYKLPFSPSDTLDISEAVNLTNSKGGDFRPRFSHDGKKIAFSSDRAHETKPHPRLVFSLQRTGDIYVMNANGGDTKRLTYSENWEGSPVWSQDDREILYYSADYLFASGNKTFKLYKMSNTGTHAEQISPDGYSCLSPILKPNGDILFTGFLEQPNGFSILGLDPKTQKIDSTWVQPMNMLNVDYHDSGIMLYHGGETPPREPTNINDFRGDLLVKNSPQRINDLPNKALSLYGVRRSFAAPATPDGKIVYGVSEVNNFQEALSPFAYVILLLPFLAIFWFIFGIYKSIKKRKTIPFWKHIVFSVVALALVMFFIKYTDDQLFTYLLPLNKVKPFLFIFGALLLLLGALSYYRFTQKKKHYKPIAPLYRLYAFMFIPYGLLVLYAALMLSSFFNTEKDFYAVDYTTNEIKHLFNFKPDPDFNPQFSNIIDTKVTPDGKYLQFSVGGFRRSPEAKGGVYRYHLENKSLENVTDLESNTGFADYSEDNTVMVFRSGRTGNMDIYFEENGNTTNITDSPDKEAFPAISYDGNKIAYCSDVNGIDKEGIVKTMDIYMVERVNDGWSEPRQLTTFSGQEAHPHFSPDGEWLIYTTEEFGINDEQPLIQPFIFSPQMYGEISAIRLTDGKKFRLSHNKWEDGTPLWIKK
;
A
#
# COMPACT_ATOMS: atom_id res chain seq x y z
N MET A 1 14.86 2.56 81.46
CA MET A 1 13.62 1.75 81.44
C MET A 1 12.82 2.12 80.20
N LYS A 2 12.48 1.11 79.38
CA LYS A 2 11.67 1.23 78.16
C LYS A 2 10.20 1.48 78.52
N LYS A 3 9.51 2.37 77.80
CA LYS A 3 8.16 2.17 77.22
C LYS A 3 7.94 3.18 76.08
N PRO A 4 7.39 2.75 74.93
CA PRO A 4 7.34 3.54 73.69
C PRO A 4 6.06 4.37 73.59
N THR A 5 6.16 5.50 72.89
CA THR A 5 5.00 6.30 72.44
C THR A 5 4.65 5.86 71.02
N LEU A 6 3.37 5.53 70.84
CA LEU A 6 2.74 5.06 69.62
C LEU A 6 2.87 6.12 68.51
N LEU A 7 3.60 5.81 67.42
CA LEU A 7 3.59 6.60 66.19
C LEU A 7 2.61 5.94 65.21
N ILE A 8 1.46 6.57 65.00
CA ILE A 8 0.51 6.20 63.95
C ILE A 8 1.08 6.73 62.63
N ILE A 9 1.55 5.81 61.77
CA ILE A 9 1.91 6.11 60.38
C ILE A 9 0.62 6.02 59.56
N PHE A 10 0.11 7.17 59.10
CA PHE A 10 -0.86 7.22 58.01
C PHE A 10 -0.12 6.98 56.69
N LEU A 11 -0.21 5.76 56.17
CA LEU A 11 0.28 5.38 54.86
C LEU A 11 -0.84 5.68 53.84
N PHE A 12 -0.79 6.85 53.21
CA PHE A 12 -1.58 7.11 52.00
C PHE A 12 -0.99 6.26 50.87
N ILE A 13 -1.56 5.08 50.64
CA ILE A 13 -1.35 4.33 49.41
C ILE A 13 -2.18 5.03 48.33
N PHE A 14 -1.62 6.04 47.68
CA PHE A 14 -2.01 6.34 46.30
C PHE A 14 -1.42 5.21 45.45
N ALA A 15 -2.19 4.13 45.28
CA ALA A 15 -1.97 3.24 44.16
C ALA A 15 -2.31 4.07 42.90
N ASN A 16 -1.30 4.71 42.32
CA ASN A 16 -1.37 5.13 40.92
C ASN A 16 -1.52 3.85 40.12
N PHE A 17 -2.77 3.45 39.87
CA PHE A 17 -3.07 2.45 38.84
C PHE A 17 -2.63 3.08 37.53
N ALA A 18 -1.43 2.76 37.07
CA ALA A 18 -1.10 2.96 35.67
C ALA A 18 -2.18 2.24 34.85
N PRO A 19 -2.86 2.92 33.91
CA PRO A 19 -3.89 2.29 33.10
C PRO A 19 -3.31 1.04 32.43
N ALA A 20 -4.15 0.01 32.27
CA ALA A 20 -3.74 -1.19 31.55
C ALA A 20 -3.28 -0.79 30.14
N GLN A 21 -2.10 -1.26 29.72
CA GLN A 21 -1.60 -1.02 28.37
C GLN A 21 -2.46 -1.79 27.37
N GLU A 22 -3.36 -1.10 26.67
CA GLU A 22 -4.15 -1.65 25.57
C GLU A 22 -3.31 -1.67 24.29
N LYS A 23 -3.75 -2.43 23.28
CA LYS A 23 -2.97 -2.64 22.05
C LYS A 23 -3.76 -2.22 20.82
N VAL A 24 -3.08 -1.55 19.89
CA VAL A 24 -3.61 -1.23 18.57
C VAL A 24 -2.70 -1.87 17.53
N PHE A 25 -3.28 -2.66 16.63
CA PHE A 25 -2.59 -3.24 15.48
C PHE A 25 -3.05 -2.53 14.22
N TYR A 26 -2.13 -2.22 13.32
CA TYR A 26 -2.47 -1.54 12.06
C TYR A 26 -1.61 -2.05 10.91
N SER A 27 -2.11 -1.97 9.69
CA SER A 27 -1.31 -2.25 8.49
C SER A 27 -0.24 -1.18 8.29
N SER A 28 0.99 -1.54 7.92
CA SER A 28 1.98 -0.54 7.52
C SER A 28 2.83 -1.01 6.33
N PHE A 29 3.15 -0.08 5.43
CA PHE A 29 3.99 -0.34 4.25
C PHE A 29 5.47 -0.12 4.49
N ARG A 30 5.84 0.15 5.73
CA ARG A 30 7.22 0.28 6.17
C ARG A 30 8.10 -0.88 5.65
N PRO A 31 9.31 -0.58 5.12
CA PRO A 31 10.27 -1.59 4.70
C PRO A 31 10.81 -2.39 5.88
N GLN A 32 11.42 -3.54 5.61
CA GLN A 32 12.10 -4.33 6.64
C GLN A 32 13.56 -3.90 6.74
N GLY A 33 13.96 -3.44 7.93
CA GLY A 33 15.37 -3.36 8.36
C GLY A 33 16.31 -2.56 7.47
N TRP A 34 16.08 -1.25 7.32
CA TRP A 34 17.12 -0.33 6.85
C TRP A 34 18.08 0.01 7.97
N ASP A 35 19.37 -0.12 7.66
CA ASP A 35 20.48 0.33 8.48
C ASP A 35 21.24 1.43 7.74
N ILE A 36 22.08 2.16 8.47
CA ILE A 36 23.02 3.12 7.88
C ILE A 36 24.33 2.39 7.58
N TYR A 37 24.88 2.69 6.43
CA TYR A 37 26.18 2.21 5.99
C TYR A 37 27.14 3.39 5.84
N LEU A 38 28.39 3.19 6.26
CA LEU A 38 29.43 4.22 6.30
C LEU A 38 30.69 3.74 5.58
N SER A 39 31.25 4.61 4.75
CA SER A 39 32.59 4.51 4.18
C SER A 39 33.44 5.68 4.68
N LYS A 40 34.71 5.42 4.99
CA LYS A 40 35.74 6.44 5.30
C LYS A 40 36.74 6.63 4.15
N ASP A 41 36.50 5.99 3.01
CA ASP A 41 37.44 5.88 1.90
C ASP A 41 36.79 6.22 0.55
N ASP A 42 35.95 7.27 0.56
CA ASP A 42 35.32 7.84 -0.62
C ASP A 42 34.36 6.85 -1.34
N GLY A 43 33.70 6.01 -0.53
CA GLY A 43 32.73 5.01 -0.98
C GLY A 43 33.34 3.72 -1.55
N LYS A 44 34.66 3.52 -1.43
CA LYS A 44 35.31 2.28 -1.91
C LYS A 44 34.92 1.06 -1.09
N ASN A 45 34.79 1.22 0.23
CA ASN A 45 34.35 0.16 1.13
C ASN A 45 33.29 0.70 2.11
N PHE A 46 32.11 0.09 2.07
CA PHE A 46 31.05 0.38 3.04
C PHE A 46 31.00 -0.67 4.13
N SER A 47 30.76 -0.21 5.36
CA SER A 47 30.50 -1.05 6.52
C SER A 47 29.20 -0.66 7.17
N LYS A 48 28.50 -1.62 7.76
CA LYS A 48 27.26 -1.38 8.49
C LYS A 48 27.55 -0.53 9.74
N PHE A 49 27.02 0.69 9.78
CA PHE A 49 27.25 1.68 10.84
C PHE A 49 26.23 1.57 11.97
N THR A 50 24.98 1.25 11.65
CA THR A 50 23.96 0.91 12.64
C THR A 50 23.49 -0.53 12.49
N LYS A 51 22.93 -1.10 13.55
CA LYS A 51 22.36 -2.44 13.53
C LYS A 51 21.16 -2.47 14.46
N HIS A 52 19.97 -2.41 13.91
CA HIS A 52 18.73 -2.52 14.66
C HIS A 52 17.64 -3.25 13.86
N GLU A 53 16.64 -3.81 14.54
CA GLU A 53 15.46 -4.37 13.86
C GLU A 53 14.53 -3.28 13.29
N SER A 54 14.69 -2.06 13.80
CA SER A 54 13.97 -0.86 13.36
C SER A 54 14.73 -0.17 12.24
N LEU A 55 14.09 0.83 11.62
CA LEU A 55 14.71 1.57 10.53
C LEU A 55 15.59 2.67 11.10
N ASP A 56 16.77 2.80 10.50
CA ASP A 56 17.66 3.94 10.63
C ASP A 56 17.84 4.55 9.22
N TYR A 57 17.48 5.82 9.04
CA TYR A 57 17.47 6.50 7.74
C TYR A 57 17.76 8.02 7.85
N ASP A 58 17.85 8.69 6.70
CA ASP A 58 18.10 10.14 6.59
C ASP A 58 19.28 10.64 7.42
N ALA A 59 20.39 9.92 7.34
CA ALA A 59 21.60 10.24 8.06
C ALA A 59 22.34 11.44 7.45
N LYS A 60 22.85 12.34 8.30
CA LYS A 60 23.75 13.44 7.96
C LYS A 60 25.03 13.41 8.79
N ILE A 61 26.14 13.77 8.14
CA ILE A 61 27.44 13.95 8.77
C ILE A 61 27.52 15.39 9.32
N SER A 62 27.98 15.55 10.56
CA SER A 62 28.22 16.88 11.12
C SER A 62 29.34 17.61 10.37
N PRO A 63 29.36 18.95 10.35
CA PRO A 63 30.38 19.72 9.62
C PRO A 63 31.82 19.48 10.10
N ASP A 64 32.01 18.99 11.33
CA ASP A 64 33.32 18.63 11.86
C ASP A 64 33.74 17.18 11.52
N GLY A 65 32.89 16.42 10.83
CA GLY A 65 33.10 15.02 10.44
C GLY A 65 33.08 14.02 11.60
N LYS A 66 32.73 14.42 12.83
CA LYS A 66 32.85 13.58 14.04
C LYS A 66 31.56 12.86 14.41
N TRP A 67 30.42 13.33 13.93
CA TRP A 67 29.10 12.81 14.31
C TRP A 67 28.27 12.49 13.08
N VAL A 68 27.45 11.46 13.22
CA VAL A 68 26.34 11.16 12.32
C VAL A 68 25.06 11.34 13.12
N VAL A 69 24.15 12.16 12.62
CA VAL A 69 22.78 12.27 13.15
C VAL A 69 21.83 11.67 12.13
N PHE A 70 20.87 10.90 12.59
CA PHE A 70 19.98 10.13 11.73
C PHE A 70 18.64 9.89 12.41
N THR A 71 17.65 9.59 11.60
CA THR A 71 16.31 9.23 12.07
C THR A 71 16.27 7.75 12.41
N SER A 72 15.76 7.44 13.60
CA SER A 72 15.58 6.06 14.04
C SER A 72 14.20 5.84 14.63
N GLU A 73 13.60 4.71 14.28
CA GLU A 73 12.31 4.28 14.81
C GLU A 73 12.43 3.28 15.97
N ARG A 74 13.62 3.16 16.56
CA ARG A 74 13.90 2.17 17.63
C ARG A 74 13.08 2.37 18.91
N ASN A 75 12.49 3.54 19.10
CA ASN A 75 11.58 3.84 20.22
C ASN A 75 10.10 3.78 19.80
N GLY A 76 9.81 3.17 18.65
CA GLY A 76 8.46 3.02 18.08
C GLY A 76 7.97 4.21 17.26
N ARG A 77 8.64 5.36 17.31
CA ARG A 77 8.37 6.53 16.47
C ARG A 77 9.67 7.10 15.90
N PRO A 78 9.67 7.83 14.76
CA PRO A 78 10.87 8.42 14.22
C PRO A 78 11.40 9.50 15.17
N GLN A 79 12.66 9.34 15.60
CA GLN A 79 13.35 10.30 16.45
C GLN A 79 14.79 10.47 15.97
N LEU A 80 15.39 11.63 16.25
CA LEU A 80 16.79 11.87 15.94
C LEU A 80 17.72 11.21 16.95
N PHE A 81 18.60 10.35 16.43
CA PHE A 81 19.69 9.74 17.14
C PHE A 81 21.02 10.23 16.61
N ARG A 82 22.05 10.15 17.44
CA ARG A 82 23.42 10.47 17.06
C ARG A 82 24.36 9.30 17.35
N LYS A 83 25.43 9.20 16.58
CA LYS A 83 26.53 8.27 16.79
C LYS A 83 27.85 8.87 16.30
N SER A 84 28.95 8.61 16.99
CA SER A 84 30.28 9.05 16.55
C SER A 84 30.68 8.35 15.24
N THR A 85 31.32 9.08 14.31
CA THR A 85 31.88 8.52 13.07
C THR A 85 33.04 7.55 13.32
N GLU A 86 33.63 7.56 14.52
CA GLU A 86 34.60 6.55 14.94
C GLU A 86 33.97 5.17 15.22
N GLY A 87 32.64 5.06 15.27
CA GLY A 87 31.93 3.79 15.25
C GLY A 87 31.78 3.07 16.59
N ASP A 88 32.61 3.42 17.59
CA ASP A 88 32.69 2.73 18.90
C ASP A 88 31.57 3.06 19.88
N SER A 89 30.76 4.08 19.60
CA SER A 89 29.63 4.48 20.47
C SER A 89 28.33 3.82 20.03
N LEU A 90 27.52 3.34 20.99
CA LEU A 90 26.11 3.05 20.74
C LEU A 90 25.37 4.32 20.31
N PRO A 91 24.38 4.24 19.40
CA PRO A 91 23.50 5.38 19.11
C PRO A 91 22.83 5.93 20.37
N ARG A 92 22.72 7.26 20.46
CA ARG A 92 22.08 7.96 21.59
C ARG A 92 20.99 8.90 21.09
N LEU A 93 19.88 9.00 21.83
CA LEU A 93 18.80 9.93 21.53
C LEU A 93 19.31 11.37 21.60
N LEU A 94 19.17 12.13 20.50
CA LEU A 94 19.59 13.51 20.40
C LEU A 94 18.51 14.49 20.88
N VAL A 95 17.25 14.25 20.51
CA VAL A 95 16.11 15.11 20.87
C VAL A 95 15.05 14.27 21.58
N SER A 96 14.79 14.60 22.84
CA SER A 96 13.66 14.07 23.61
C SER A 96 12.37 14.72 23.12
N SER A 97 11.41 13.90 22.67
CA SER A 97 10.13 14.37 22.15
C SER A 97 9.05 13.29 22.19
N ASN A 98 7.80 13.73 22.31
CA ASN A 98 6.59 12.95 22.04
C ASN A 98 6.02 13.22 20.61
N SER A 99 6.81 13.77 19.70
CA SER A 99 6.49 13.94 18.28
C SER A 99 7.48 13.21 17.38
N MET A 100 7.18 13.11 16.09
CA MET A 100 8.13 12.66 15.07
C MET A 100 9.27 13.67 14.95
N GLN A 101 10.49 13.17 14.75
CA GLN A 101 11.65 13.95 14.30
C GLN A 101 12.34 13.27 13.13
N ASP A 102 12.62 14.02 12.06
CA ASP A 102 13.21 13.49 10.83
C ASP A 102 14.10 14.53 10.11
N GLN A 103 14.88 14.09 9.11
CA GLN A 103 15.52 14.95 8.08
C GLN A 103 16.33 16.12 8.64
N VAL A 104 17.34 15.81 9.45
CA VAL A 104 18.26 16.80 10.00
C VAL A 104 19.17 17.42 8.91
N ASP A 105 19.61 18.66 9.11
CA ASP A 105 20.74 19.28 8.45
C ASP A 105 21.46 20.26 9.39
N PHE A 106 22.71 20.60 9.11
CA PHE A 106 23.55 21.41 10.00
C PHE A 106 23.88 22.77 9.42
N SER A 107 23.97 23.78 10.28
CA SER A 107 24.61 25.03 9.86
C SER A 107 26.08 24.78 9.53
N PRO A 108 26.66 25.45 8.53
CA PRO A 108 28.06 25.23 8.12
C PRO A 108 29.08 25.44 9.24
N ASP A 109 28.76 26.28 10.24
CA ASP A 109 29.60 26.51 11.42
C ASP A 109 29.44 25.45 12.52
N GLY A 110 28.56 24.46 12.32
CA GLY A 110 28.30 23.34 13.24
C GLY A 110 27.58 23.72 14.53
N LYS A 111 27.11 24.96 14.68
CA LYS A 111 26.47 25.42 15.94
C LYS A 111 24.98 25.12 16.02
N TRP A 112 24.32 25.01 14.87
CA TRP A 112 22.87 24.82 14.78
C TRP A 112 22.55 23.60 13.95
N MET A 113 21.40 23.01 14.24
CA MET A 113 20.75 22.03 13.38
C MET A 113 19.33 22.47 13.07
N VAL A 114 18.87 22.09 11.90
CA VAL A 114 17.45 22.14 11.51
C VAL A 114 16.97 20.74 11.22
N PHE A 115 15.69 20.47 11.47
CA PHE A 115 15.09 19.16 11.29
C PHE A 115 13.58 19.30 11.15
N VAL A 116 12.93 18.26 10.61
CA VAL A 116 11.48 18.19 10.52
C VAL A 116 10.92 17.66 11.85
N SER A 117 9.94 18.35 12.42
CA SER A 117 9.18 17.88 13.58
C SER A 117 7.69 18.10 13.42
N THR A 118 6.92 17.34 14.16
CA THR A 118 5.47 17.52 14.30
C THR A 118 5.03 17.82 15.71
N HIS A 119 5.94 18.44 16.46
CA HIS A 119 5.71 18.86 17.82
C HIS A 119 4.45 19.72 17.98
N GLU A 120 4.18 20.61 17.01
CA GLU A 120 3.03 21.51 17.00
C GLU A 120 1.92 21.09 15.99
N GLY A 121 1.98 19.88 15.45
CA GLY A 121 0.92 19.29 14.62
C GLY A 121 1.35 18.84 13.23
N ASN A 122 1.74 19.79 12.37
CA ASN A 122 2.19 19.52 11.00
C ASN A 122 3.69 19.24 10.92
N SER A 123 4.14 18.64 9.83
CA SER A 123 5.57 18.53 9.48
C SER A 123 6.14 19.92 9.22
N ASP A 124 6.75 20.53 10.23
CA ASP A 124 7.39 21.84 10.14
C ASP A 124 8.90 21.73 10.37
N ILE A 125 9.64 22.77 10.00
CA ILE A 125 11.10 22.85 10.18
C ILE A 125 11.41 23.52 11.52
N TYR A 126 12.08 22.80 12.40
CA TYR A 126 12.51 23.27 13.71
C TYR A 126 14.00 23.52 13.75
N LYS A 127 14.44 24.38 14.66
CA LYS A 127 15.84 24.72 14.88
C LYS A 127 16.25 24.56 16.35
N LEU A 128 17.40 23.94 16.57
CA LEU A 128 18.05 23.78 17.89
C LEU A 128 19.57 24.03 17.78
N PRO A 129 20.25 24.40 18.88
CA PRO A 129 21.71 24.31 18.93
C PRO A 129 22.14 22.85 18.79
N PHE A 130 23.22 22.59 18.05
CA PHE A 130 23.77 21.24 17.94
C PHE A 130 24.75 20.98 19.10
N SER A 131 24.32 20.19 20.08
CA SER A 131 25.16 19.73 21.19
C SER A 131 25.17 18.20 21.26
N PRO A 132 26.14 17.52 20.61
CA PRO A 132 26.19 16.06 20.60
C PRO A 132 26.64 15.45 21.94
N SER A 133 27.00 16.23 22.96
CA SER A 133 27.18 15.70 24.31
C SER A 133 25.85 15.45 25.03
N ASP A 134 24.80 16.20 24.69
CA ASP A 134 23.59 16.32 25.50
C ASP A 134 22.40 15.62 24.84
N THR A 135 21.31 15.42 25.60
CA THR A 135 20.00 15.11 25.02
C THR A 135 19.16 16.36 25.15
N LEU A 136 18.82 16.95 24.01
CA LEU A 136 18.07 18.20 23.90
C LEU A 136 16.57 17.93 24.10
N ASP A 137 15.82 18.93 24.51
CA ASP A 137 14.36 18.85 24.64
C ASP A 137 13.69 19.58 23.46
N ILE A 138 12.67 18.96 22.86
CA ILE A 138 11.93 19.57 21.75
C ILE A 138 11.26 20.89 22.14
N SER A 139 10.91 21.08 23.42
CA SER A 139 10.30 22.32 23.90
C SER A 139 11.23 23.54 23.83
N GLU A 140 12.54 23.33 23.68
CA GLU A 140 13.54 24.40 23.46
C GLU A 140 13.70 24.76 21.98
N ALA A 141 13.08 24.00 21.08
CA ALA A 141 13.22 24.21 19.65
C ALA A 141 12.40 25.41 19.18
N VAL A 142 12.94 26.16 18.22
CA VAL A 142 12.21 27.23 17.55
C VAL A 142 11.57 26.66 16.29
N ASN A 143 10.25 26.71 16.21
CA ASN A 143 9.54 26.38 14.98
C ASN A 143 9.76 27.49 13.93
N LEU A 144 10.42 27.17 12.81
CA LEU A 144 10.73 28.13 11.75
C LEU A 144 9.65 28.22 10.68
N THR A 145 8.80 27.21 10.56
CA THR A 145 7.69 27.18 9.61
C THR A 145 6.40 26.79 10.33
N ASN A 146 5.29 27.42 9.97
CA ASN A 146 3.99 27.06 10.55
C ASN A 146 2.95 27.33 9.47
N SER A 147 2.70 26.31 8.66
CA SER A 147 1.79 26.40 7.52
C SER A 147 0.83 25.21 7.51
N LYS A 148 -0.20 25.27 6.66
CA LYS A 148 -1.14 24.16 6.53
C LYS A 148 -0.54 22.94 5.82
N GLY A 149 0.48 23.15 4.98
CA GLY A 149 1.23 22.06 4.34
C GLY A 149 2.41 21.62 5.19
N GLY A 150 2.97 20.47 4.84
CA GLY A 150 4.22 19.97 5.38
C GLY A 150 5.46 20.56 4.69
N ASP A 151 6.53 20.66 5.46
CA ASP A 151 7.84 21.17 5.07
C ASP A 151 8.90 20.10 5.32
N PHE A 152 9.71 19.84 4.30
CA PHE A 152 10.56 18.66 4.23
C PHE A 152 11.94 19.01 3.68
N ARG A 153 12.92 18.15 3.97
CA ARG A 153 14.30 18.20 3.44
C ARG A 153 14.96 19.58 3.61
N PRO A 154 14.98 20.17 4.81
CA PRO A 154 15.64 21.45 5.02
C PRO A 154 17.14 21.33 4.72
N ARG A 155 17.71 22.31 4.00
CA ARG A 155 19.14 22.40 3.72
C ARG A 155 19.65 23.82 3.88
N PHE A 156 20.64 24.00 4.74
CA PHE A 156 21.35 25.26 4.91
C PHE A 156 22.15 25.63 3.66
N SER A 157 22.22 26.93 3.37
CA SER A 157 23.23 27.48 2.46
C SER A 157 24.63 27.37 3.09
N HIS A 158 25.68 27.35 2.27
CA HIS A 158 27.06 27.26 2.72
C HIS A 158 27.51 28.50 3.52
N ASP A 159 26.87 29.64 3.30
CA ASP A 159 27.05 30.85 4.11
C ASP A 159 26.22 30.85 5.42
N GLY A 160 25.36 29.86 5.62
CA GLY A 160 24.51 29.68 6.81
C GLY A 160 23.37 30.68 6.95
N LYS A 161 23.12 31.55 5.95
CA LYS A 161 22.09 32.61 6.05
C LYS A 161 20.70 32.19 5.58
N LYS A 162 20.62 31.14 4.75
CA LYS A 162 19.36 30.68 4.13
C LYS A 162 19.14 29.19 4.38
N ILE A 163 17.88 28.78 4.26
CA ILE A 163 17.45 27.38 4.28
C ILE A 163 16.58 27.16 3.04
N ALA A 164 16.90 26.15 2.23
CA ALA A 164 16.03 25.65 1.17
C ALA A 164 15.28 24.41 1.66
N PHE A 165 14.04 24.21 1.22
CA PHE A 165 13.22 23.07 1.63
C PHE A 165 12.11 22.78 0.62
N SER A 166 11.57 21.56 0.66
CA SER A 166 10.39 21.16 -0.12
C SER A 166 9.12 21.38 0.68
N SER A 167 8.04 21.84 0.04
CA SER A 167 6.76 22.05 0.72
C SER A 167 5.56 21.92 -0.20
N ASP A 168 4.50 21.31 0.31
CA ASP A 168 3.20 21.22 -0.37
C ASP A 168 2.24 22.35 0.05
N ARG A 169 2.70 23.34 0.82
CA ARG A 169 1.87 24.43 1.39
C ARG A 169 1.05 25.25 0.40
N ALA A 170 1.40 25.23 -0.88
CA ALA A 170 0.71 25.98 -1.94
C ALA A 170 -0.09 25.08 -2.88
N HIS A 171 -0.23 23.80 -2.55
CA HIS A 171 -0.96 22.81 -3.33
C HIS A 171 -2.14 22.31 -2.54
N GLU A 172 -3.32 22.33 -3.18
CA GLU A 172 -4.46 21.60 -2.66
C GLU A 172 -4.27 20.11 -2.92
N THR A 173 -4.75 19.28 -2.01
CA THR A 173 -4.75 17.84 -2.20
C THR A 173 -5.77 17.43 -3.26
N LYS A 174 -5.30 16.80 -4.34
CA LYS A 174 -6.10 16.36 -5.50
C LYS A 174 -6.15 14.83 -5.58
N PRO A 175 -7.13 14.21 -6.24
CA PRO A 175 -7.10 12.78 -6.52
C PRO A 175 -5.91 12.44 -7.38
N HIS A 176 -5.36 11.27 -7.13
CA HIS A 176 -4.42 10.69 -8.03
C HIS A 176 -5.13 10.33 -9.34
N PRO A 177 -4.63 10.74 -10.52
CA PRO A 177 -5.31 10.59 -11.81
C PRO A 177 -5.51 9.13 -12.31
N ARG A 178 -5.09 8.14 -11.52
CA ARG A 178 -5.09 6.72 -11.90
C ARG A 178 -5.37 5.79 -10.72
N LEU A 179 -4.92 6.18 -9.53
CA LEU A 179 -5.23 5.48 -8.30
C LEU A 179 -6.47 6.16 -7.68
N VAL A 180 -7.65 5.66 -8.03
CA VAL A 180 -8.95 6.27 -7.65
C VAL A 180 -9.29 6.19 -6.15
N PHE A 181 -8.35 5.80 -5.30
CA PHE A 181 -8.49 5.76 -3.84
C PHE A 181 -7.33 6.47 -3.15
N SER A 182 -6.72 7.40 -3.86
CA SER A 182 -5.43 7.97 -3.50
C SER A 182 -5.44 9.46 -3.74
N LEU A 183 -4.88 10.20 -2.79
CA LEU A 183 -4.61 11.61 -2.97
C LEU A 183 -3.17 11.85 -3.47
N GLN A 184 -3.03 12.67 -4.49
CA GLN A 184 -1.75 13.13 -5.02
C GLN A 184 -1.23 14.29 -4.18
N ARG A 185 0.03 14.21 -3.78
CA ARG A 185 0.80 15.32 -3.22
C ARG A 185 1.73 15.90 -4.29
N THR A 186 1.60 17.20 -4.51
CA THR A 186 2.52 18.02 -5.30
C THR A 186 3.20 19.01 -4.37
N GLY A 187 4.40 19.46 -4.72
CA GLY A 187 5.23 20.24 -3.81
C GLY A 187 6.27 21.04 -4.55
N ASP A 188 6.67 22.17 -3.97
CA ASP A 188 7.64 23.09 -4.55
C ASP A 188 8.87 23.25 -3.68
N ILE A 189 9.93 23.78 -4.27
CA ILE A 189 11.09 24.28 -3.54
C ILE A 189 10.81 25.68 -3.01
N TYR A 190 11.11 25.88 -1.73
CA TYR A 190 11.07 27.16 -1.04
C TYR A 190 12.44 27.51 -0.48
N VAL A 191 12.66 28.79 -0.26
CA VAL A 191 13.81 29.33 0.48
C VAL A 191 13.34 30.31 1.54
N MET A 192 13.96 30.27 2.72
CA MET A 192 13.76 31.25 3.80
C MET A 192 15.09 31.69 4.40
N ASN A 193 15.07 32.74 5.21
CA ASN A 193 16.18 33.08 6.09
C ASN A 193 16.39 31.97 7.14
N ALA A 194 17.63 31.77 7.59
CA ALA A 194 17.99 30.81 8.62
C ALA A 194 17.34 31.04 10.01
N ASN A 195 16.57 32.13 10.16
CA ASN A 195 15.75 32.45 11.32
C ASN A 195 14.23 32.30 11.08
N GLY A 196 13.81 31.75 9.93
CA GLY A 196 12.41 31.51 9.58
C GLY A 196 11.73 32.64 8.79
N GLY A 197 12.33 33.83 8.66
CA GLY A 197 11.72 34.96 7.93
C GLY A 197 11.91 34.92 6.41
N ASP A 198 11.18 35.76 5.68
CA ASP A 198 11.31 35.98 4.22
C ASP A 198 11.19 34.70 3.37
N THR A 199 10.22 33.84 3.71
CA THR A 199 9.94 32.61 2.95
C THR A 199 9.43 32.92 1.55
N LYS A 200 10.03 32.29 0.53
CA LYS A 200 9.73 32.48 -0.90
C LYS A 200 9.62 31.14 -1.61
N ARG A 201 8.56 30.99 -2.42
CA ARG A 201 8.37 29.86 -3.35
C ARG A 201 9.24 30.07 -4.59
N LEU A 202 10.01 29.06 -4.99
CA LEU A 202 10.93 29.12 -6.14
C LEU A 202 10.43 28.34 -7.35
N THR A 203 9.68 27.26 -7.18
CA THR A 203 9.11 26.45 -8.27
C THR A 203 7.59 26.50 -8.27
N TYR A 204 6.96 26.19 -9.41
CA TYR A 204 5.50 26.33 -9.63
C TYR A 204 4.92 25.21 -10.51
N SER A 205 5.43 23.99 -10.40
CA SER A 205 5.02 22.85 -11.22
C SER A 205 3.87 22.06 -10.58
N GLU A 206 3.24 21.17 -11.35
CA GLU A 206 2.28 20.16 -10.86
C GLU A 206 2.99 18.83 -10.49
N ASN A 207 4.30 18.90 -10.25
CA ASN A 207 5.13 17.78 -9.83
C ASN A 207 5.41 17.86 -8.32
N TRP A 208 6.09 16.84 -7.79
CA TRP A 208 6.79 16.99 -6.51
C TRP A 208 8.23 17.40 -6.76
N GLU A 209 8.60 18.58 -6.28
CA GLU A 209 9.96 19.10 -6.31
C GLU A 209 10.64 18.83 -4.96
N GLY A 210 11.66 17.99 -4.98
CA GLY A 210 12.19 17.34 -3.78
C GLY A 210 13.69 17.52 -3.53
N SER A 211 14.06 17.44 -2.25
CA SER A 211 15.44 17.36 -1.75
C SER A 211 16.37 18.45 -2.32
N PRO A 212 16.08 19.75 -2.10
CA PRO A 212 16.90 20.84 -2.63
C PRO A 212 18.29 20.84 -2.03
N VAL A 213 19.32 21.18 -2.80
CA VAL A 213 20.72 21.30 -2.36
C VAL A 213 21.36 22.54 -2.97
N TRP A 214 22.07 23.32 -2.16
CA TRP A 214 22.76 24.51 -2.63
C TRP A 214 24.01 24.17 -3.43
N SER A 215 24.34 25.00 -4.43
CA SER A 215 25.69 25.02 -4.99
C SER A 215 26.70 25.55 -3.97
N GLN A 216 27.97 25.22 -4.14
CA GLN A 216 29.06 25.62 -3.24
C GLN A 216 29.19 27.15 -3.07
N ASP A 217 28.72 27.93 -4.05
CA ASP A 217 28.73 29.39 -4.03
C ASP A 217 27.36 30.01 -3.66
N ASP A 218 26.41 29.18 -3.24
CA ASP A 218 25.02 29.53 -2.89
C ASP A 218 24.22 30.24 -3.98
N ARG A 219 24.66 30.21 -5.25
CA ARG A 219 23.97 30.88 -6.37
C ARG A 219 22.92 30.02 -7.05
N GLU A 220 23.04 28.71 -6.94
CA GLU A 220 22.17 27.74 -7.59
C GLU A 220 21.60 26.75 -6.57
N ILE A 221 20.48 26.12 -6.93
CA ILE A 221 19.84 25.05 -6.16
C ILE A 221 19.61 23.88 -7.12
N LEU A 222 20.09 22.70 -6.72
CA LEU A 222 19.81 21.41 -7.35
C LEU A 222 18.62 20.74 -6.65
N TYR A 223 17.76 20.08 -7.39
CA TYR A 223 16.60 19.37 -6.85
C TYR A 223 16.16 18.26 -7.81
N TYR A 224 15.33 17.33 -7.36
CA TYR A 224 14.66 16.40 -8.27
C TYR A 224 13.21 16.83 -8.53
N SER A 225 12.72 16.58 -9.75
CA SER A 225 11.32 16.76 -10.13
C SER A 225 10.67 15.41 -10.41
N ALA A 226 9.53 15.16 -9.77
CA ALA A 226 8.78 13.93 -9.88
C ALA A 226 7.40 14.14 -10.53
N ASP A 227 7.27 13.68 -11.77
CA ASP A 227 6.00 13.63 -12.52
C ASP A 227 5.24 12.33 -12.21
N TYR A 228 4.10 12.47 -11.52
CA TYR A 228 3.22 11.37 -11.10
C TYR A 228 2.15 11.00 -12.11
N LEU A 229 2.00 11.73 -13.22
CA LEU A 229 0.88 11.48 -14.11
C LEU A 229 0.95 10.09 -14.75
N PHE A 230 2.10 9.40 -14.67
CA PHE A 230 2.41 8.11 -15.32
C PHE A 230 2.08 8.15 -16.84
N ALA A 231 1.71 9.31 -17.39
CA ALA A 231 0.90 9.46 -18.61
C ALA A 231 1.76 9.44 -19.88
N SER A 232 3.06 9.65 -19.70
CA SER A 232 4.00 9.98 -20.78
C SER A 232 4.94 8.83 -21.16
N GLY A 233 4.76 7.61 -20.63
CA GLY A 233 5.57 6.44 -21.02
C GLY A 233 7.06 6.49 -20.63
N ASN A 234 7.62 7.67 -20.33
CA ASN A 234 8.96 7.90 -19.80
C ASN A 234 8.89 8.13 -18.29
N LYS A 235 9.14 7.05 -17.57
CA LYS A 235 8.93 6.85 -16.13
C LYS A 235 10.18 7.24 -15.33
N THR A 236 10.53 8.52 -15.24
CA THR A 236 11.79 8.88 -14.55
C THR A 236 11.71 10.18 -13.78
N PHE A 237 12.14 10.15 -12.51
CA PHE A 237 12.50 11.35 -11.74
C PHE A 237 13.73 12.00 -12.37
N LYS A 238 13.74 13.32 -12.49
CA LYS A 238 14.81 14.06 -13.17
C LYS A 238 15.49 15.04 -12.22
N LEU A 239 16.79 15.24 -12.40
CA LEU A 239 17.51 16.30 -11.69
C LEU A 239 17.41 17.60 -12.46
N TYR A 240 17.09 18.65 -11.72
CA TYR A 240 17.05 20.02 -12.19
C TYR A 240 18.03 20.88 -11.40
N LYS A 241 18.41 21.98 -12.02
CA LYS A 241 19.17 23.05 -11.41
C LYS A 241 18.52 24.39 -11.75
N MET A 242 18.47 25.29 -10.79
CA MET A 242 17.97 26.66 -10.97
C MET A 242 18.82 27.66 -10.20
N SER A 243 18.70 28.95 -10.50
CA SER A 243 19.25 29.99 -9.61
C SER A 243 18.57 29.97 -8.24
N ASN A 244 19.25 30.46 -7.21
CA ASN A 244 18.70 30.61 -5.85
C ASN A 244 17.52 31.59 -5.73
N THR A 245 17.14 32.25 -6.83
CA THR A 245 15.96 33.12 -6.95
C THR A 245 14.79 32.45 -7.67
N GLY A 246 14.93 31.18 -8.07
CA GLY A 246 13.89 30.42 -8.79
C GLY A 246 13.84 30.66 -10.30
N THR A 247 14.81 31.39 -10.87
CA THR A 247 14.90 31.60 -12.32
C THR A 247 15.87 30.63 -12.98
N HIS A 248 15.73 30.42 -14.30
CA HIS A 248 16.62 29.59 -15.12
C HIS A 248 16.67 28.12 -14.69
N ALA A 249 15.51 27.51 -14.45
CA ALA A 249 15.43 26.07 -14.19
C ALA A 249 15.75 25.26 -15.47
N GLU A 250 16.69 24.32 -15.36
CA GLU A 250 17.07 23.41 -16.45
C GLU A 250 17.27 21.98 -15.94
N GLN A 251 16.94 20.99 -16.76
CA GLN A 251 17.23 19.58 -16.48
C GLN A 251 18.72 19.32 -16.71
N ILE A 252 19.36 18.63 -15.77
CA ILE A 252 20.79 18.27 -15.84
C ILE A 252 21.04 16.76 -15.92
N SER A 253 20.06 15.93 -15.52
CA SER A 253 20.17 14.48 -15.61
C SER A 253 19.94 13.97 -17.04
N PRO A 254 20.65 12.92 -17.48
CA PRO A 254 20.39 12.27 -18.76
C PRO A 254 19.03 11.53 -18.78
N ASP A 255 18.59 11.19 -19.99
CA ASP A 255 17.44 10.31 -20.17
C ASP A 255 17.75 8.84 -19.86
N GLY A 256 16.73 8.08 -19.46
CA GLY A 256 16.85 6.66 -19.12
C GLY A 256 17.19 6.34 -17.66
N TYR A 257 17.51 7.36 -16.85
CA TYR A 257 17.72 7.21 -15.41
C TYR A 257 16.62 7.91 -14.62
N SER A 258 16.19 7.27 -13.53
CA SER A 258 15.41 7.92 -12.48
C SER A 258 16.37 8.44 -11.42
N CYS A 259 16.26 9.72 -11.05
CA CYS A 259 17.21 10.40 -10.18
C CYS A 259 16.52 11.07 -8.99
N LEU A 260 16.95 10.75 -7.78
CA LEU A 260 16.34 11.17 -6.52
C LEU A 260 17.40 11.64 -5.51
N SER A 261 16.99 12.45 -4.55
CA SER A 261 17.81 12.87 -3.39
C SER A 261 19.26 13.25 -3.74
N PRO A 262 19.46 14.25 -4.62
CA PRO A 262 20.80 14.64 -5.04
C PRO A 262 21.59 15.23 -3.87
N ILE A 263 22.92 15.11 -3.93
CA ILE A 263 23.88 15.89 -3.15
C ILE A 263 25.03 16.34 -4.05
N LEU A 264 25.64 17.47 -3.73
CA LEU A 264 26.77 18.01 -4.47
C LEU A 264 28.08 17.73 -3.73
N LYS A 265 29.05 17.11 -4.41
CA LYS A 265 30.41 16.95 -3.90
C LYS A 265 31.22 18.25 -4.07
N PRO A 266 32.29 18.46 -3.29
CA PRO A 266 33.17 19.63 -3.45
C PRO A 266 33.82 19.77 -4.83
N ASN A 267 34.04 18.65 -5.52
CA ASN A 267 34.59 18.63 -6.87
C ASN A 267 33.57 18.99 -7.96
N GLY A 268 32.30 19.17 -7.60
CA GLY A 268 31.20 19.50 -8.50
C GLY A 268 30.43 18.30 -9.05
N ASP A 269 30.84 17.07 -8.75
CA ASP A 269 30.06 15.88 -9.11
C ASP A 269 28.80 15.79 -8.25
N ILE A 270 27.73 15.24 -8.82
CA ILE A 270 26.46 15.07 -8.12
C ILE A 270 26.29 13.59 -7.80
N LEU A 271 26.06 13.26 -6.53
CA LEU A 271 25.63 11.92 -6.14
C LEU A 271 24.11 11.92 -5.98
N PHE A 272 23.45 10.84 -6.39
CA PHE A 272 22.00 10.73 -6.30
C PHE A 272 21.58 9.27 -6.16
N THR A 273 20.37 9.05 -5.64
CA THR A 273 19.72 7.74 -5.63
C THR A 273 19.05 7.50 -6.97
N GLY A 274 19.41 6.42 -7.66
CA GLY A 274 18.76 5.99 -8.90
C GLY A 274 18.23 4.56 -8.83
N PHE A 275 17.33 4.21 -9.75
CA PHE A 275 16.81 2.85 -9.88
C PHE A 275 17.45 2.17 -11.09
N LEU A 276 18.02 0.98 -10.88
CA LEU A 276 18.64 0.19 -11.95
C LEU A 276 17.92 -1.15 -12.14
N GLU A 277 17.72 -1.57 -13.39
CA GLU A 277 17.15 -2.89 -13.71
C GLU A 277 18.06 -4.06 -13.27
N GLN A 278 19.38 -3.84 -13.25
CA GLN A 278 20.35 -4.74 -12.64
C GLN A 278 21.22 -3.93 -11.67
N PRO A 279 21.19 -4.19 -10.35
CA PRO A 279 20.71 -5.39 -9.65
C PRO A 279 19.21 -5.42 -9.30
N ASN A 280 18.37 -4.62 -9.98
CA ASN A 280 16.94 -4.48 -9.70
C ASN A 280 16.67 -3.88 -8.31
N GLY A 281 17.14 -2.65 -8.11
CA GLY A 281 17.00 -1.94 -6.85
C GLY A 281 17.46 -0.49 -6.93
N PHE A 282 17.34 0.20 -5.80
CA PHE A 282 17.88 1.54 -5.62
C PHE A 282 19.39 1.49 -5.41
N SER A 283 20.11 2.37 -6.08
CA SER A 283 21.57 2.45 -6.03
C SER A 283 22.02 3.89 -5.93
N ILE A 284 23.18 4.14 -5.33
CA ILE A 284 23.83 5.44 -5.43
C ILE A 284 24.63 5.51 -6.72
N LEU A 285 24.41 6.59 -7.47
CA LEU A 285 25.06 6.89 -8.75
C LEU A 285 25.68 8.28 -8.68
N GLY A 286 26.77 8.46 -9.45
CA GLY A 286 27.36 9.76 -9.71
C GLY A 286 26.90 10.33 -11.05
N LEU A 287 26.81 11.64 -11.15
CA LEU A 287 26.58 12.41 -12.36
C LEU A 287 27.65 13.49 -12.45
N ASP A 288 28.41 13.47 -13.54
CA ASP A 288 29.21 14.62 -13.95
C ASP A 288 28.27 15.60 -14.68
N PRO A 289 27.98 16.78 -14.10
CA PRO A 289 27.02 17.72 -14.69
C PRO A 289 27.51 18.35 -16.00
N LYS A 290 28.82 18.30 -16.31
CA LYS A 290 29.38 18.85 -17.56
C LYS A 290 29.26 17.88 -18.72
N THR A 291 29.51 16.59 -18.45
CA THR A 291 29.48 15.56 -19.50
C THR A 291 28.19 14.74 -19.53
N GLN A 292 27.33 14.90 -18.51
CA GLN A 292 26.12 14.11 -18.25
C GLN A 292 26.38 12.59 -18.15
N LYS A 293 27.63 12.19 -17.89
CA LYS A 293 27.98 10.78 -17.72
C LYS A 293 27.57 10.30 -16.33
N ILE A 294 26.99 9.10 -16.29
CA ILE A 294 26.67 8.39 -15.06
C ILE A 294 27.85 7.53 -14.64
N ASP A 295 28.24 7.66 -13.37
CA ASP A 295 29.17 6.78 -12.67
C ASP A 295 28.38 5.81 -11.78
N SER A 296 28.60 4.51 -11.97
CA SER A 296 27.94 3.43 -11.22
C SER A 296 28.90 2.69 -10.29
N THR A 297 30.05 3.27 -9.96
CA THR A 297 31.10 2.63 -9.15
C THR A 297 30.63 2.20 -7.76
N TRP A 298 29.63 2.88 -7.17
CA TRP A 298 29.14 2.60 -5.82
C TRP A 298 27.99 1.60 -5.74
N VAL A 299 27.50 1.05 -6.86
CA VAL A 299 26.38 0.10 -6.87
C VAL A 299 26.72 -1.14 -6.04
N GLN A 300 25.82 -1.49 -5.12
CA GLN A 300 25.92 -2.69 -4.27
C GLN A 300 24.73 -3.63 -4.54
N PRO A 301 24.82 -4.93 -4.18
CA PRO A 301 23.70 -5.87 -4.27
C PRO A 301 22.66 -5.66 -3.14
N MET A 302 22.30 -4.41 -2.86
CA MET A 302 21.31 -4.00 -1.87
C MET A 302 20.72 -2.65 -2.26
N ASN A 303 19.56 -2.29 -1.71
CA ASN A 303 19.00 -0.96 -1.91
C ASN A 303 19.85 0.08 -1.18
N MET A 304 20.19 1.17 -1.87
CA MET A 304 20.95 2.29 -1.33
C MET A 304 20.19 3.61 -1.59
N LEU A 305 19.85 4.32 -0.51
CA LEU A 305 18.97 5.48 -0.52
C LEU A 305 19.62 6.65 0.24
N ASN A 306 19.28 7.88 -0.18
CA ASN A 306 19.66 9.17 0.42
C ASN A 306 21.12 9.20 0.91
N VAL A 307 22.02 9.38 -0.04
CA VAL A 307 23.45 9.52 0.23
C VAL A 307 23.76 10.84 0.93
N ASP A 308 24.77 10.83 1.80
CA ASP A 308 25.42 12.04 2.33
C ASP A 308 26.95 11.93 2.17
N TYR A 309 27.62 13.07 2.03
CA TYR A 309 29.04 13.15 1.74
C TYR A 309 29.70 14.29 2.52
N HIS A 310 30.88 14.01 3.09
CA HIS A 310 31.71 14.98 3.78
C HIS A 310 33.09 15.09 3.13
N ASP A 311 33.67 16.28 3.13
CA ASP A 311 34.91 16.65 2.44
C ASP A 311 36.13 15.82 2.86
N SER A 312 36.08 15.17 4.01
CA SER A 312 37.10 14.22 4.45
C SER A 312 37.04 12.86 3.74
N GLY A 313 36.11 12.67 2.80
CA GLY A 313 35.87 11.39 2.11
C GLY A 313 34.97 10.41 2.89
N ILE A 314 34.25 10.90 3.92
CA ILE A 314 33.23 10.08 4.59
C ILE A 314 31.96 10.12 3.74
N MET A 315 31.39 8.95 3.51
CA MET A 315 30.16 8.78 2.73
C MET A 315 29.19 7.88 3.49
N LEU A 316 27.91 8.27 3.51
CA LEU A 316 26.82 7.54 4.14
C LEU A 316 25.72 7.23 3.13
N TYR A 317 25.02 6.12 3.34
CA TYR A 317 23.69 5.91 2.80
C TYR A 317 22.87 5.07 3.79
N HIS A 318 21.56 5.06 3.63
CA HIS A 318 20.71 4.09 4.32
C HIS A 318 20.12 3.09 3.34
N GLY A 319 19.78 1.90 3.82
CA GLY A 319 19.20 0.88 2.98
C GLY A 319 19.31 -0.51 3.56
N GLY A 320 18.96 -1.50 2.76
CA GLY A 320 18.91 -2.89 3.17
C GLY A 320 18.89 -3.82 1.97
N GLU A 321 19.03 -5.11 2.23
CA GLU A 321 19.02 -6.14 1.18
C GLU A 321 17.77 -6.00 0.32
N THR A 322 17.96 -6.04 -1.00
CA THR A 322 16.85 -6.06 -1.93
C THR A 322 16.13 -7.41 -1.74
N PRO A 323 14.85 -7.42 -1.36
CA PRO A 323 14.14 -8.68 -1.24
C PRO A 323 14.17 -9.42 -2.58
N PRO A 324 14.49 -10.72 -2.60
CA PRO A 324 14.48 -11.47 -3.86
C PRO A 324 13.10 -11.36 -4.52
N ARG A 325 13.06 -11.07 -5.83
CA ARG A 325 11.83 -11.16 -6.63
C ARG A 325 11.47 -12.64 -6.81
N GLU A 326 10.91 -13.26 -5.78
CA GLU A 326 10.24 -14.56 -5.93
C GLU A 326 8.84 -14.31 -6.54
N PRO A 327 8.38 -15.15 -7.51
CA PRO A 327 7.07 -15.01 -8.16
C PRO A 327 5.87 -15.06 -7.20
N THR A 328 6.13 -15.51 -5.98
CA THR A 328 5.18 -15.64 -4.90
C THR A 328 5.70 -14.76 -3.76
N ASN A 329 5.03 -13.65 -3.47
CA ASN A 329 5.32 -12.84 -2.27
C ASN A 329 5.00 -13.60 -0.95
N ILE A 330 4.99 -14.94 -0.98
CA ILE A 330 4.65 -15.87 0.10
C ILE A 330 5.89 -16.15 0.95
N ASN A 331 7.07 -16.35 0.32
CA ASN A 331 8.30 -16.67 1.04
C ASN A 331 8.93 -15.44 1.75
N ASP A 332 8.56 -14.23 1.30
CA ASP A 332 9.04 -12.95 1.83
C ASP A 332 8.01 -12.27 2.77
N PHE A 333 6.84 -12.89 2.96
CA PHE A 333 5.85 -12.48 3.94
C PHE A 333 5.83 -13.44 5.13
N ARG A 334 6.71 -13.18 6.11
CA ARG A 334 6.74 -13.95 7.37
C ARG A 334 5.84 -13.41 8.47
N GLY A 335 4.81 -12.60 8.14
CA GLY A 335 3.97 -11.99 9.18
C GLY A 335 4.77 -11.26 10.27
N ASP A 336 6.01 -10.82 9.95
CA ASP A 336 6.89 -10.19 10.91
C ASP A 336 6.24 -8.87 11.36
N LEU A 337 6.02 -8.72 12.67
CA LEU A 337 5.73 -7.42 13.25
C LEU A 337 6.87 -6.46 12.89
N LEU A 338 6.51 -5.28 12.40
CA LEU A 338 7.46 -4.20 12.29
C LEU A 338 7.86 -3.82 13.71
N VAL A 339 9.11 -4.09 14.07
CA VAL A 339 9.68 -3.77 15.40
C VAL A 339 8.98 -4.51 16.55
N LYS A 340 9.01 -5.84 16.46
CA LYS A 340 8.57 -6.81 17.47
C LYS A 340 8.83 -6.41 18.94
N ASN A 341 9.94 -5.72 19.22
CA ASN A 341 10.35 -5.41 20.60
C ASN A 341 10.18 -3.94 21.01
N SER A 342 9.77 -3.04 20.11
CA SER A 342 9.67 -1.60 20.40
C SER A 342 8.42 -0.95 19.78
N PRO A 343 7.21 -1.35 20.22
CA PRO A 343 5.98 -0.69 19.78
C PRO A 343 5.96 0.79 20.17
N GLN A 344 5.26 1.60 19.38
CA GLN A 344 5.04 3.00 19.76
C GLN A 344 4.14 3.05 20.99
N ARG A 345 4.63 3.64 22.08
CA ARG A 345 3.85 3.87 23.28
C ARG A 345 3.18 5.24 23.24
N ILE A 346 1.89 5.28 23.46
CA ILE A 346 1.06 6.48 23.61
C ILE A 346 0.63 6.54 25.08
N ASN A 347 1.08 7.57 25.79
CA ASN A 347 0.82 7.74 27.24
C ASN A 347 0.12 9.08 27.54
N ASP A 348 -0.08 9.88 26.52
CA ASP A 348 -0.68 11.22 26.53
C ASP A 348 -2.18 11.19 26.18
N LEU A 349 -2.72 10.01 25.84
CA LEU A 349 -4.14 9.81 25.67
C LEU A 349 -4.84 9.85 27.04
N PRO A 350 -5.85 10.71 27.27
CA PRO A 350 -6.53 10.79 28.56
C PRO A 350 -7.05 9.44 29.05
N ASN A 351 -6.66 9.05 30.27
CA ASN A 351 -7.04 7.79 30.94
C ASN A 351 -6.67 6.48 30.19
N LYS A 352 -5.82 6.56 29.16
CA LYS A 352 -5.47 5.43 28.30
C LYS A 352 -3.97 5.36 28.09
N ALA A 353 -3.44 4.14 28.03
CA ALA A 353 -2.09 3.89 27.56
C ALA A 353 -2.15 2.85 26.43
N LEU A 354 -1.63 3.20 25.25
CA LEU A 354 -1.71 2.36 24.05
C LEU A 354 -0.32 1.94 23.58
N SER A 355 -0.20 0.68 23.17
CA SER A 355 0.93 0.19 22.39
C SER A 355 0.48 -0.03 20.95
N LEU A 356 1.10 0.69 20.02
CA LEU A 356 0.83 0.61 18.59
C LEU A 356 1.80 -0.36 17.91
N TYR A 357 1.26 -1.29 17.12
CA TYR A 357 1.99 -2.34 16.40
C TYR A 357 1.69 -2.29 14.90
N GLY A 358 2.68 -1.89 14.11
CA GLY A 358 2.61 -1.96 12.65
C GLY A 358 2.82 -3.38 12.15
N VAL A 359 1.89 -3.88 11.34
CA VAL A 359 1.96 -5.18 10.67
C VAL A 359 2.27 -4.96 9.21
N ARG A 360 3.41 -5.46 8.74
CA ARG A 360 3.81 -5.31 7.34
C ARG A 360 2.81 -6.02 6.42
N ARG A 361 2.58 -5.50 5.20
CA ARG A 361 1.98 -6.22 4.04
C ARG A 361 0.72 -7.07 4.31
N SER A 362 -0.07 -6.73 5.33
CA SER A 362 -1.33 -7.39 5.65
C SER A 362 -2.38 -6.36 6.02
N PHE A 363 -3.64 -6.56 5.58
CA PHE A 363 -4.80 -5.78 6.02
C PHE A 363 -5.11 -6.16 7.47
N ALA A 364 -4.63 -5.34 8.41
CA ALA A 364 -4.79 -5.47 9.85
C ALA A 364 -4.85 -6.93 10.32
N ALA A 365 -3.82 -7.74 10.03
CA ALA A 365 -3.92 -9.15 10.37
C ALA A 365 -4.09 -9.28 11.90
N PRO A 366 -5.19 -9.91 12.34
CA PRO A 366 -5.63 -9.84 13.73
C PRO A 366 -4.68 -10.65 14.59
N ALA A 367 -4.32 -10.09 15.75
CA ALA A 367 -3.69 -10.85 16.81
C ALA A 367 -4.77 -11.72 17.48
N THR A 368 -4.56 -13.04 17.52
CA THR A 368 -5.30 -13.94 18.40
C THR A 368 -5.01 -13.59 19.88
N PRO A 369 -5.85 -14.02 20.83
CA PRO A 369 -5.62 -13.77 22.26
C PRO A 369 -4.26 -14.27 22.78
N ASP A 370 -3.70 -15.31 22.15
CA ASP A 370 -2.37 -15.86 22.46
C ASP A 370 -1.22 -15.16 21.70
N GLY A 371 -1.50 -14.05 21.01
CA GLY A 371 -0.49 -13.22 20.37
C GLY A 371 -0.01 -13.74 19.02
N LYS A 372 -0.91 -14.22 18.15
CA LYS A 372 -0.57 -14.68 16.80
C LYS A 372 -1.31 -13.89 15.73
N ILE A 373 -0.60 -13.44 14.72
CA ILE A 373 -1.13 -12.69 13.58
C ILE A 373 -1.64 -13.68 12.53
N VAL A 374 -2.91 -13.58 12.15
CA VAL A 374 -3.53 -14.51 11.19
C VAL A 374 -3.68 -13.87 9.81
N TYR A 375 -3.28 -14.58 8.75
CA TYR A 375 -3.44 -14.09 7.37
C TYR A 375 -3.74 -15.22 6.39
N GLY A 376 -4.45 -14.87 5.31
CA GLY A 376 -4.72 -15.75 4.19
C GLY A 376 -3.73 -15.52 3.04
N VAL A 377 -3.23 -16.61 2.45
CA VAL A 377 -2.31 -16.60 1.31
C VAL A 377 -2.91 -17.42 0.18
N SER A 378 -2.69 -17.00 -1.06
CA SER A 378 -2.97 -17.87 -2.21
C SER A 378 -1.67 -18.59 -2.53
N GLU A 379 -1.55 -19.88 -2.25
CA GLU A 379 -0.38 -20.62 -2.74
C GLU A 379 -0.37 -20.57 -4.27
N VAL A 380 0.74 -20.11 -4.83
CA VAL A 380 0.97 -20.23 -6.27
C VAL A 380 1.31 -21.68 -6.53
N ASN A 381 0.35 -22.44 -7.04
CA ASN A 381 0.60 -23.82 -7.40
C ASN A 381 1.61 -23.86 -8.57
N ASN A 382 2.74 -24.56 -8.41
CA ASN A 382 3.72 -24.82 -9.48
C ASN A 382 3.06 -25.35 -10.77
N PHE A 383 1.93 -26.06 -10.62
CA PHE A 383 1.12 -26.51 -11.75
C PHE A 383 0.38 -25.37 -12.47
N GLN A 384 -0.11 -24.35 -11.76
CA GLN A 384 -0.68 -23.15 -12.37
C GLN A 384 0.37 -22.29 -13.07
N GLU A 385 1.59 -22.17 -12.52
CA GLU A 385 2.72 -21.55 -13.23
C GLU A 385 3.11 -22.34 -14.47
N ALA A 386 3.15 -23.68 -14.39
CA ALA A 386 3.36 -24.52 -15.58
C ALA A 386 2.25 -24.31 -16.63
N LEU A 387 1.05 -23.93 -16.21
CA LEU A 387 -0.10 -23.64 -17.07
C LEU A 387 -0.27 -22.16 -17.46
N SER A 388 0.42 -21.23 -16.81
CA SER A 388 0.42 -19.79 -17.12
C SER A 388 0.88 -19.50 -18.56
N PRO A 389 1.95 -20.14 -19.08
CA PRO A 389 2.28 -20.13 -20.51
C PRO A 389 1.17 -20.66 -21.42
N PHE A 390 0.22 -21.42 -20.87
CA PHE A 390 -0.93 -21.94 -21.58
C PHE A 390 -2.21 -21.11 -21.39
N ALA A 391 -2.24 -20.09 -20.51
CA ALA A 391 -3.28 -19.05 -20.58
C ALA A 391 -3.21 -18.31 -21.93
N TYR A 392 -2.02 -18.21 -22.51
CA TYR A 392 -1.80 -17.76 -23.89
C TYR A 392 -2.49 -18.66 -24.93
N VAL A 393 -2.95 -19.87 -24.60
CA VAL A 393 -3.77 -20.69 -25.51
C VAL A 393 -5.11 -20.02 -25.83
N ILE A 394 -5.69 -19.27 -24.89
CA ILE A 394 -6.85 -18.41 -25.17
C ILE A 394 -6.46 -17.29 -26.14
N LEU A 395 -5.26 -16.71 -25.98
CA LEU A 395 -4.71 -15.72 -26.92
C LEU A 395 -4.37 -16.33 -28.29
N LEU A 396 -4.07 -17.63 -28.37
CA LEU A 396 -3.88 -18.36 -29.62
C LEU A 396 -5.19 -18.52 -30.41
N LEU A 397 -6.37 -18.45 -29.79
CA LEU A 397 -7.64 -18.56 -30.50
C LEU A 397 -7.84 -17.44 -31.55
N PRO A 398 -7.63 -16.14 -31.24
CA PRO A 398 -7.56 -15.07 -32.24
C PRO A 398 -6.53 -15.32 -33.35
N PHE A 399 -5.30 -15.70 -33.00
CA PHE A 399 -4.23 -15.92 -33.97
C PHE A 399 -4.53 -17.11 -34.90
N LEU A 400 -5.10 -18.18 -34.36
CA LEU A 400 -5.56 -19.33 -35.12
C LEU A 400 -6.71 -18.91 -36.06
N ALA A 401 -7.56 -17.96 -35.66
CA ALA A 401 -8.70 -17.48 -36.45
C ALA A 401 -8.20 -16.68 -37.65
N ILE A 402 -7.28 -15.76 -37.39
CA ILE A 402 -6.60 -14.96 -38.39
C ILE A 402 -5.80 -15.86 -39.33
N PHE A 403 -5.09 -16.86 -38.79
CA PHE A 403 -4.37 -17.85 -39.60
C PHE A 403 -5.32 -18.58 -40.56
N TRP A 404 -6.44 -19.11 -40.07
CA TRP A 404 -7.43 -19.78 -40.93
C TRP A 404 -8.10 -18.84 -41.93
N PHE A 405 -8.33 -17.58 -41.54
CA PHE A 405 -8.86 -16.54 -42.41
C PHE A 405 -7.91 -16.28 -43.59
N ILE A 406 -6.63 -16.00 -43.31
CA ILE A 406 -5.58 -15.74 -44.30
C ILE A 406 -5.32 -16.99 -45.15
N PHE A 407 -5.17 -18.15 -44.51
CA PHE A 407 -4.93 -19.42 -45.21
C PHE A 407 -6.11 -19.81 -46.11
N GLY A 408 -7.34 -19.52 -45.67
CA GLY A 408 -8.55 -19.66 -46.46
C GLY A 408 -8.53 -18.79 -47.72
N ILE A 409 -8.20 -17.51 -47.59
CA ILE A 409 -8.03 -16.58 -48.73
C ILE A 409 -6.93 -17.06 -49.67
N TYR A 410 -5.75 -17.41 -49.15
CA TYR A 410 -4.62 -17.93 -49.94
C TYR A 410 -5.00 -19.18 -50.73
N LYS A 411 -5.63 -20.16 -50.09
CA LYS A 411 -6.14 -21.38 -50.75
C LYS A 411 -7.19 -21.03 -51.80
N SER A 412 -8.07 -20.07 -51.52
CA SER A 412 -9.11 -19.61 -52.44
C SER A 412 -8.51 -19.05 -53.73
N ILE A 413 -7.46 -18.24 -53.62
CA ILE A 413 -6.73 -17.67 -54.77
C ILE A 413 -6.00 -18.79 -55.54
N LYS A 414 -5.26 -19.66 -54.84
CA LYS A 414 -4.42 -20.71 -55.45
C LYS A 414 -5.23 -21.87 -56.05
N LYS A 415 -6.45 -22.13 -55.55
CA LYS A 415 -7.31 -23.27 -55.96
C LYS A 415 -8.67 -22.85 -56.55
N ARG A 416 -8.79 -21.61 -57.04
CA ARG A 416 -10.02 -21.01 -57.61
C ARG A 416 -10.79 -21.86 -58.63
N LYS A 417 -10.10 -22.78 -59.32
CA LYS A 417 -10.70 -23.69 -60.32
C LYS A 417 -11.43 -24.91 -59.70
N THR A 418 -11.30 -25.14 -58.39
CA THR A 418 -11.84 -26.34 -57.72
C THR A 418 -12.92 -26.07 -56.67
N ILE A 419 -12.88 -24.91 -56.01
CA ILE A 419 -13.88 -24.48 -55.03
C ILE A 419 -14.20 -23.00 -55.34
N PRO A 420 -15.48 -22.62 -55.45
CA PRO A 420 -15.87 -21.23 -55.67
C PRO A 420 -15.35 -20.30 -54.57
N PHE A 421 -14.80 -19.16 -54.99
CA PHE A 421 -14.14 -18.18 -54.11
C PHE A 421 -15.01 -17.74 -52.92
N TRP A 422 -16.31 -17.49 -53.16
CA TRP A 422 -17.25 -17.05 -52.13
C TRP A 422 -17.41 -18.08 -51.00
N LYS A 423 -17.28 -19.39 -51.27
CA LYS A 423 -17.37 -20.43 -50.23
C LYS A 423 -16.21 -20.39 -49.24
N HIS A 424 -15.03 -19.94 -49.69
CA HIS A 424 -13.88 -19.74 -48.80
C HIS A 424 -14.02 -18.46 -47.96
N ILE A 425 -14.59 -17.39 -48.51
CA ILE A 425 -14.86 -16.15 -47.74
C ILE A 425 -15.89 -16.41 -46.64
N VAL A 426 -17.02 -17.01 -46.99
CA VAL A 426 -18.07 -17.34 -46.01
C VAL A 426 -17.47 -18.17 -44.87
N PHE A 427 -16.59 -19.11 -45.18
CA PHE A 427 -15.89 -19.94 -44.19
C PHE A 427 -14.96 -19.13 -43.27
N SER A 428 -14.10 -18.28 -43.85
CA SER A 428 -13.19 -17.44 -43.08
C SER A 428 -13.95 -16.48 -42.14
N VAL A 429 -15.10 -15.97 -42.59
CA VAL A 429 -15.99 -15.13 -41.79
C VAL A 429 -16.66 -15.92 -40.66
N VAL A 430 -17.16 -17.13 -40.94
CA VAL A 430 -17.77 -17.99 -39.90
C VAL A 430 -16.75 -18.38 -38.83
N ALA A 431 -15.51 -18.68 -39.22
CA ALA A 431 -14.43 -18.99 -38.27
C ALA A 431 -14.14 -17.81 -37.34
N LEU A 432 -14.02 -16.60 -37.90
CA LEU A 432 -13.79 -15.38 -37.13
C LEU A 432 -14.98 -15.06 -36.22
N ALA A 433 -16.21 -15.23 -36.72
CA ALA A 433 -17.43 -14.99 -35.95
C ALA A 433 -17.56 -15.95 -34.76
N LEU A 434 -17.22 -17.23 -34.93
CA LEU A 434 -17.24 -18.21 -33.83
C LEU A 434 -16.21 -17.88 -32.74
N VAL A 435 -15.03 -17.36 -33.11
CA VAL A 435 -14.00 -16.96 -32.15
C VAL A 435 -14.37 -15.67 -31.43
N MET A 436 -14.86 -14.66 -32.15
CA MET A 436 -15.37 -13.44 -31.53
C MET A 436 -16.53 -13.74 -30.60
N PHE A 437 -17.44 -14.64 -30.99
CA PHE A 437 -18.52 -15.11 -30.14
C PHE A 437 -17.98 -15.82 -28.88
N PHE A 438 -17.01 -16.73 -29.02
CA PHE A 438 -16.42 -17.41 -27.88
C PHE A 438 -15.75 -16.44 -26.89
N ILE A 439 -14.91 -15.52 -27.39
CA ILE A 439 -14.20 -14.55 -26.56
C ILE A 439 -15.21 -13.64 -25.88
N LYS A 440 -16.08 -13.00 -26.67
CA LYS A 440 -17.09 -12.07 -26.15
C LYS A 440 -18.02 -12.76 -25.17
N TYR A 441 -18.50 -13.96 -25.46
CA TYR A 441 -19.41 -14.67 -24.56
C TYR A 441 -18.69 -15.07 -23.27
N THR A 442 -17.48 -15.62 -23.35
CA THR A 442 -16.72 -16.00 -22.15
C THR A 442 -16.39 -14.77 -21.30
N ASP A 443 -16.02 -13.67 -21.95
CA ASP A 443 -15.78 -12.37 -21.32
C ASP A 443 -17.06 -11.84 -20.66
N ASP A 444 -18.15 -11.77 -21.41
CA ASP A 444 -19.46 -11.36 -20.91
C ASP A 444 -19.92 -12.24 -19.74
N GLN A 445 -19.82 -13.57 -19.82
CA GLN A 445 -20.28 -14.44 -18.74
C GLN A 445 -19.44 -14.31 -17.47
N LEU A 446 -18.11 -14.17 -17.58
CA LEU A 446 -17.22 -14.14 -16.41
C LEU A 446 -17.04 -12.74 -15.83
N PHE A 447 -16.99 -11.70 -16.66
CA PHE A 447 -16.62 -10.35 -16.26
C PHE A 447 -17.79 -9.36 -16.30
N THR A 448 -18.82 -9.61 -17.11
CA THR A 448 -20.02 -8.74 -17.20
C THR A 448 -21.18 -9.28 -16.36
N TYR A 449 -21.57 -10.55 -16.56
CA TYR A 449 -22.66 -11.22 -15.86
C TYR A 449 -22.20 -11.99 -14.61
N LEU A 450 -20.89 -12.02 -14.35
CA LEU A 450 -20.29 -12.54 -13.13
C LEU A 450 -20.71 -13.98 -12.78
N LEU A 451 -20.95 -14.83 -13.79
CA LEU A 451 -21.43 -16.19 -13.56
C LEU A 451 -20.36 -17.07 -12.90
N PRO A 452 -20.76 -18.02 -12.03
CA PRO A 452 -19.81 -18.94 -11.42
C PRO A 452 -19.29 -19.96 -12.44
N LEU A 453 -18.10 -20.53 -12.19
CA LEU A 453 -17.48 -21.45 -13.15
C LEU A 453 -18.33 -22.69 -13.41
N ASN A 454 -19.09 -23.17 -12.43
CA ASN A 454 -19.97 -24.33 -12.58
C ASN A 454 -21.09 -24.09 -13.62
N LYS A 455 -21.47 -22.84 -13.90
CA LYS A 455 -22.43 -22.44 -14.94
C LYS A 455 -21.74 -22.24 -16.30
N VAL A 456 -20.52 -21.71 -16.31
CA VAL A 456 -19.78 -21.42 -17.55
C VAL A 456 -19.16 -22.69 -18.15
N LYS A 457 -18.60 -23.58 -17.33
CA LYS A 457 -17.90 -24.80 -17.78
C LYS A 457 -18.75 -25.73 -18.66
N PRO A 458 -20.01 -26.08 -18.31
CA PRO A 458 -20.82 -26.97 -19.13
C PRO A 458 -21.07 -26.41 -20.53
N PHE A 459 -21.28 -25.10 -20.64
CA PHE A 459 -21.45 -24.44 -21.93
C PHE A 459 -20.19 -24.58 -22.78
N LEU A 460 -19.00 -24.27 -22.22
CA LEU A 460 -17.74 -24.40 -22.94
C LEU A 460 -17.49 -25.85 -23.37
N PHE A 461 -17.84 -26.81 -22.52
CA PHE A 461 -17.74 -28.23 -22.83
C PHE A 461 -18.64 -28.63 -24.01
N ILE A 462 -19.91 -28.22 -23.98
CA ILE A 462 -20.87 -28.48 -25.06
C ILE A 462 -20.41 -27.81 -26.36
N PHE A 463 -19.98 -26.55 -26.29
CA PHE A 463 -19.50 -25.81 -27.46
C PHE A 463 -18.25 -26.46 -28.08
N GLY A 464 -17.27 -26.84 -27.25
CA GLY A 464 -16.08 -27.57 -27.69
C GLY A 464 -16.42 -28.93 -28.32
N ALA A 465 -17.33 -29.70 -27.70
CA ALA A 465 -17.80 -30.98 -28.24
C ALA A 465 -18.53 -30.83 -29.58
N LEU A 466 -19.35 -29.80 -29.74
CA LEU A 466 -20.03 -29.48 -31.02
C LEU A 466 -19.02 -29.17 -32.12
N LEU A 467 -17.96 -28.41 -31.82
CA LEU A 467 -16.88 -28.15 -32.78
C LEU A 467 -16.16 -29.44 -33.18
N LEU A 468 -15.83 -30.32 -32.23
CA LEU A 468 -15.24 -31.63 -32.55
C LEU A 468 -16.15 -32.49 -33.42
N LEU A 469 -17.47 -32.50 -33.13
CA LEU A 469 -18.45 -33.21 -33.93
C LEU A 469 -18.52 -32.67 -35.36
N LEU A 470 -18.56 -31.35 -35.54
CA LEU A 470 -18.51 -30.70 -36.86
C LEU A 470 -17.21 -31.03 -37.60
N GLY A 471 -16.09 -31.09 -36.88
CA GLY A 471 -14.80 -31.51 -37.41
C GLY A 471 -14.79 -32.97 -37.87
N ALA A 472 -15.32 -33.88 -37.06
CA ALA A 472 -15.43 -35.31 -37.37
C ALA A 472 -16.39 -35.57 -38.54
N LEU A 473 -17.57 -34.93 -38.56
CA LEU A 473 -18.52 -34.97 -39.68
C LEU A 473 -17.90 -34.43 -40.96
N SER A 474 -17.14 -33.33 -40.87
CA SER A 474 -16.40 -32.79 -42.00
C SER A 474 -15.34 -33.76 -42.49
N TYR A 475 -14.59 -34.40 -41.60
CA TYR A 475 -13.60 -35.41 -41.96
C TYR A 475 -14.25 -36.63 -42.64
N TYR A 476 -15.38 -37.10 -42.10
CA TYR A 476 -16.17 -38.18 -42.70
C TYR A 476 -16.70 -37.79 -44.10
N ARG A 477 -17.25 -36.58 -44.25
CA ARG A 477 -17.69 -36.08 -45.56
C ARG A 477 -16.52 -35.95 -46.53
N PHE A 478 -15.33 -35.56 -46.05
CA PHE A 478 -14.11 -35.55 -46.84
C PHE A 478 -13.76 -36.96 -47.34
N THR A 479 -13.74 -37.98 -46.47
CA THR A 479 -13.38 -39.34 -46.89
C THR A 479 -14.37 -39.91 -47.91
N GLN A 480 -15.66 -39.62 -47.76
CA GLN A 480 -16.70 -40.03 -48.72
C GLN A 480 -16.61 -39.27 -50.05
N LYS A 481 -16.49 -37.93 -50.02
CA LYS A 481 -16.42 -37.11 -51.25
C LYS A 481 -15.07 -37.24 -51.96
N LYS A 482 -13.98 -37.56 -51.26
CA LYS A 482 -12.69 -37.90 -51.88
C LYS A 482 -12.83 -39.08 -52.87
N LYS A 483 -13.74 -40.01 -52.59
CA LYS A 483 -14.02 -41.18 -53.45
C LYS A 483 -14.90 -40.84 -54.67
N HIS A 484 -15.84 -39.90 -54.56
CA HIS A 484 -16.89 -39.68 -55.58
C HIS A 484 -16.95 -38.28 -56.22
N TYR A 485 -16.35 -37.24 -55.62
CA TYR A 485 -16.49 -35.85 -56.09
C TYR A 485 -15.26 -35.00 -55.72
N LYS A 486 -14.24 -35.00 -56.59
CA LYS A 486 -12.92 -34.38 -56.35
C LYS A 486 -12.89 -32.87 -56.06
N PRO A 487 -13.78 -31.99 -56.60
CA PRO A 487 -13.64 -30.55 -56.42
C PRO A 487 -13.88 -30.07 -54.97
N ILE A 488 -14.84 -30.68 -54.26
CA ILE A 488 -15.30 -30.20 -52.95
C ILE A 488 -14.67 -30.94 -51.76
N ALA A 489 -14.09 -32.12 -51.97
CA ALA A 489 -13.43 -32.88 -50.91
C ALA A 489 -12.34 -32.09 -50.14
N PRO A 490 -11.47 -31.29 -50.80
CA PRO A 490 -10.48 -30.48 -50.09
C PRO A 490 -11.08 -29.44 -49.13
N LEU A 491 -12.32 -29.00 -49.35
CA LEU A 491 -13.03 -28.06 -48.46
C LEU A 491 -13.40 -28.72 -47.14
N TYR A 492 -13.96 -29.93 -47.19
CA TYR A 492 -14.29 -30.71 -45.98
C TYR A 492 -13.05 -31.11 -45.19
N ARG A 493 -11.92 -31.35 -45.88
CA ARG A 493 -10.62 -31.54 -45.22
C ARG A 493 -10.22 -30.28 -44.45
N LEU A 494 -10.34 -29.10 -45.06
CA LEU A 494 -10.04 -27.83 -44.41
C LEU A 494 -10.93 -27.61 -43.17
N TYR A 495 -12.23 -27.94 -43.25
CA TYR A 495 -13.16 -27.83 -42.13
C TYR A 495 -12.77 -28.74 -40.97
N ALA A 496 -12.38 -29.99 -41.24
CA ALA A 496 -11.88 -30.88 -40.21
C ALA A 496 -10.60 -30.33 -39.53
N PHE A 497 -9.65 -29.82 -40.31
CA PHE A 497 -8.41 -29.23 -39.78
C PHE A 497 -8.65 -27.92 -39.01
N MET A 498 -9.76 -27.23 -39.25
CA MET A 498 -10.12 -26.05 -38.47
C MET A 498 -10.84 -26.44 -37.18
N PHE A 499 -11.97 -27.14 -37.28
CA PHE A 499 -12.84 -27.37 -36.12
C PHE A 499 -12.23 -28.29 -35.06
N ILE A 500 -11.37 -29.25 -35.45
CA ILE A 500 -10.77 -30.18 -34.48
C ILE A 500 -9.81 -29.44 -33.53
N PRO A 501 -8.79 -28.68 -33.99
CA PRO A 501 -7.95 -27.88 -33.10
C PRO A 501 -8.75 -26.89 -32.26
N TYR A 502 -9.73 -26.19 -32.83
CA TYR A 502 -10.58 -25.27 -32.07
C TYR A 502 -11.38 -25.95 -30.95
N GLY A 503 -12.03 -27.07 -31.27
CA GLY A 503 -12.77 -27.83 -30.27
C GLY A 503 -11.87 -28.34 -29.16
N LEU A 504 -10.65 -28.81 -29.49
CA LEU A 504 -9.66 -29.20 -28.49
C LEU A 504 -9.21 -28.03 -27.60
N LEU A 505 -8.97 -26.85 -28.17
CA LEU A 505 -8.57 -25.67 -27.41
C LEU A 505 -9.68 -25.16 -26.49
N VAL A 506 -10.93 -25.14 -26.97
CA VAL A 506 -12.10 -24.76 -26.15
C VAL A 506 -12.32 -25.76 -25.01
N LEU A 507 -12.20 -27.07 -25.28
CA LEU A 507 -12.31 -28.10 -24.24
C LEU A 507 -11.17 -28.01 -23.23
N TYR A 508 -9.95 -27.75 -23.69
CA TYR A 508 -8.82 -27.48 -22.81
C TYR A 508 -9.09 -26.28 -21.91
N ALA A 509 -9.57 -25.16 -22.46
CA ALA A 509 -9.96 -23.98 -21.69
C ALA A 509 -11.07 -24.31 -20.67
N ALA A 510 -12.07 -25.12 -21.04
CA ALA A 510 -13.14 -25.55 -20.14
C ALA A 510 -12.64 -26.40 -18.96
N LEU A 511 -11.72 -27.33 -19.23
CA LEU A 511 -11.12 -28.20 -18.21
C LEU A 511 -10.20 -27.43 -17.27
N MET A 512 -9.41 -26.50 -17.82
CA MET A 512 -8.41 -25.73 -17.08
C MET A 512 -8.96 -24.43 -16.48
N LEU A 513 -10.23 -24.10 -16.70
CA LEU A 513 -10.81 -22.82 -16.30
C LEU A 513 -10.63 -22.51 -14.81
N SER A 514 -10.79 -23.52 -13.94
CA SER A 514 -10.57 -23.34 -12.49
C SER A 514 -9.11 -23.08 -12.13
N SER A 515 -8.17 -23.69 -12.84
CA SER A 515 -6.74 -23.50 -12.58
C SER A 515 -6.29 -22.07 -12.92
N PHE A 516 -6.98 -21.37 -13.83
CA PHE A 516 -6.64 -19.99 -14.18
C PHE A 516 -6.98 -18.96 -13.09
N PHE A 517 -7.90 -19.27 -12.17
CA PHE A 517 -8.40 -18.27 -11.23
C PHE A 517 -8.01 -18.51 -9.76
N ASN A 518 -7.21 -19.53 -9.46
CA ASN A 518 -6.76 -19.90 -8.11
C ASN A 518 -7.70 -19.51 -6.96
N THR A 519 -8.76 -20.29 -6.76
CA THR A 519 -9.82 -19.96 -5.80
C THR A 519 -9.50 -20.32 -4.36
N GLU A 520 -8.53 -21.22 -4.12
CA GLU A 520 -8.23 -21.72 -2.78
C GLU A 520 -7.25 -20.78 -2.05
N LYS A 521 -7.41 -20.66 -0.73
CA LYS A 521 -6.58 -19.79 0.11
C LYS A 521 -6.16 -20.54 1.37
N ASP A 522 -4.88 -20.55 1.70
CA ASP A 522 -4.38 -21.12 2.94
C ASP A 522 -4.23 -20.04 4.01
N PHE A 523 -4.76 -20.32 5.21
CA PHE A 523 -4.61 -19.45 6.36
C PHE A 523 -3.48 -19.92 7.25
N TYR A 524 -2.65 -18.98 7.69
CA TYR A 524 -1.56 -19.20 8.63
C TYR A 524 -1.69 -18.26 9.81
N ALA A 525 -1.24 -18.72 10.97
CA ALA A 525 -0.99 -17.91 12.15
C ALA A 525 0.52 -17.79 12.35
N VAL A 526 1.00 -16.58 12.58
CA VAL A 526 2.39 -16.32 12.94
C VAL A 526 2.43 -15.81 14.36
N ASP A 527 3.10 -16.57 15.21
CA ASP A 527 3.44 -16.09 16.54
C ASP A 527 4.45 -14.96 16.42
N TYR A 528 4.02 -13.75 16.76
CA TYR A 528 4.89 -12.58 16.57
C TYR A 528 5.99 -12.50 17.63
N THR A 529 5.96 -13.34 18.68
CA THR A 529 7.00 -13.44 19.71
C THR A 529 8.08 -14.46 19.37
N THR A 530 7.76 -15.51 18.62
CA THR A 530 8.73 -16.56 18.22
C THR A 530 9.05 -16.58 16.73
N ASN A 531 8.22 -15.92 15.91
CA ASN A 531 8.17 -16.04 14.44
C ASN A 531 7.82 -17.46 13.97
N GLU A 532 7.22 -18.28 14.85
CA GLU A 532 6.71 -19.60 14.47
C GLU A 532 5.47 -19.44 13.58
N ILE A 533 5.51 -20.06 12.40
CA ILE A 533 4.42 -20.07 11.44
C ILE A 533 3.65 -21.39 11.57
N LYS A 534 2.34 -21.30 11.75
CA LYS A 534 1.43 -22.45 11.86
C LYS A 534 0.32 -22.34 10.83
N HIS A 535 0.18 -23.36 9.99
CA HIS A 535 -1.01 -23.50 9.12
C HIS A 535 -2.27 -23.73 9.97
N LEU A 536 -3.35 -23.01 9.64
CA LEU A 536 -4.65 -23.12 10.31
C LEU A 536 -5.62 -23.99 9.52
N PHE A 537 -5.98 -23.56 8.30
CA PHE A 537 -6.92 -24.26 7.44
C PHE A 537 -6.79 -23.78 5.99
N ASN A 538 -7.33 -24.57 5.06
CA ASN A 538 -7.49 -24.21 3.66
C ASN A 538 -8.94 -23.78 3.42
N PHE A 539 -9.15 -22.59 2.88
CA PHE A 539 -10.44 -22.06 2.49
C PHE A 539 -10.70 -22.32 1.00
N LYS A 540 -11.91 -22.81 0.71
CA LYS A 540 -12.44 -22.95 -0.64
C LYS A 540 -13.74 -22.14 -0.74
N PRO A 541 -13.83 -21.18 -1.66
CA PRO A 541 -15.05 -20.43 -1.91
C PRO A 541 -16.18 -21.35 -2.33
N ASP A 542 -17.43 -20.95 -2.04
CA ASP A 542 -18.59 -21.69 -2.53
C ASP A 542 -18.56 -21.83 -4.06
N PRO A 543 -19.02 -22.97 -4.63
CA PRO A 543 -19.00 -23.21 -6.07
C PRO A 543 -19.78 -22.17 -6.91
N ASP A 544 -20.69 -21.45 -6.26
CA ASP A 544 -21.51 -20.39 -6.83
C ASP A 544 -20.86 -19.00 -6.73
N PHE A 545 -19.61 -18.90 -6.26
CA PHE A 545 -18.80 -17.71 -6.45
C PHE A 545 -18.15 -17.72 -7.82
N ASN A 546 -18.15 -16.55 -8.46
CA ASN A 546 -17.22 -16.31 -9.55
C ASN A 546 -15.80 -16.19 -8.95
N PRO A 547 -14.83 -16.98 -9.42
CA PRO A 547 -13.45 -16.99 -8.92
C PRO A 547 -12.73 -15.65 -8.96
N GLN A 548 -13.11 -14.75 -9.87
CA GLN A 548 -12.53 -13.40 -9.89
C GLN A 548 -12.83 -12.64 -8.58
N PHE A 549 -13.83 -13.09 -7.82
CA PHE A 549 -14.33 -12.47 -6.60
C PHE A 549 -14.17 -13.37 -5.37
N SER A 550 -13.38 -14.45 -5.45
CA SER A 550 -12.98 -15.23 -4.26
C SER A 550 -11.87 -14.57 -3.43
N ASN A 551 -11.73 -13.24 -3.54
CA ASN A 551 -10.75 -12.52 -2.75
C ASN A 551 -11.24 -12.44 -1.31
N ILE A 552 -10.36 -12.83 -0.40
CA ILE A 552 -10.56 -12.70 1.03
C ILE A 552 -10.06 -11.31 1.43
N ILE A 553 -10.91 -10.56 2.12
CA ILE A 553 -10.56 -9.28 2.75
C ILE A 553 -11.19 -9.22 4.14
N ASP A 554 -10.90 -8.14 4.88
CA ASP A 554 -11.55 -7.85 6.17
C ASP A 554 -11.41 -9.00 7.19
N THR A 555 -10.20 -9.56 7.29
CA THR A 555 -9.91 -10.65 8.22
C THR A 555 -9.72 -10.09 9.63
N LYS A 556 -10.54 -10.51 10.59
CA LYS A 556 -10.51 -10.05 12.00
C LYS A 556 -10.75 -11.20 12.96
N VAL A 557 -10.20 -11.12 14.17
CA VAL A 557 -10.59 -12.03 15.26
C VAL A 557 -11.72 -11.36 16.03
N THR A 558 -12.79 -12.10 16.33
CA THR A 558 -13.91 -11.56 17.11
C THR A 558 -13.45 -11.15 18.51
N PRO A 559 -14.08 -10.17 19.18
CA PRO A 559 -13.52 -9.62 20.41
C PRO A 559 -13.37 -10.63 21.55
N ASP A 560 -14.16 -11.71 21.54
CA ASP A 560 -14.04 -12.84 22.47
C ASP A 560 -12.85 -13.78 22.19
N GLY A 561 -12.15 -13.58 21.07
CA GLY A 561 -10.98 -14.34 20.68
C GLY A 561 -11.24 -15.72 20.07
N LYS A 562 -12.50 -16.13 19.90
CA LYS A 562 -12.83 -17.51 19.54
C LYS A 562 -12.89 -17.78 18.04
N TYR A 563 -13.13 -16.74 17.25
CA TYR A 563 -13.36 -16.90 15.82
C TYR A 563 -12.53 -15.94 14.99
N LEU A 564 -12.11 -16.42 13.82
CA LEU A 564 -11.59 -15.64 12.72
C LEU A 564 -12.72 -15.36 11.74
N GLN A 565 -13.12 -14.10 11.62
CA GLN A 565 -14.06 -13.63 10.62
C GLN A 565 -13.30 -13.13 9.39
N PHE A 566 -13.87 -13.33 8.21
CA PHE A 566 -13.38 -12.72 6.97
C PHE A 566 -14.50 -12.60 5.93
N SER A 567 -14.32 -11.69 4.98
CA SER A 567 -15.29 -11.47 3.89
C SER A 567 -14.75 -12.01 2.57
N VAL A 568 -15.62 -12.62 1.77
CA VAL A 568 -15.29 -13.20 0.46
C VAL A 568 -16.25 -12.66 -0.59
N GLY A 569 -15.73 -11.99 -1.63
CA GLY A 569 -16.62 -11.39 -2.63
C GLY A 569 -16.05 -10.24 -3.46
N GLY A 570 -16.92 -9.72 -4.33
CA GLY A 570 -16.64 -8.65 -5.29
C GLY A 570 -16.84 -7.25 -4.71
N PHE A 571 -16.20 -6.93 -3.59
CA PHE A 571 -16.53 -5.77 -2.75
C PHE A 571 -16.38 -4.37 -3.36
N ARG A 572 -15.74 -4.25 -4.52
CA ARG A 572 -15.57 -3.00 -5.29
C ARG A 572 -16.56 -2.86 -6.46
N ARG A 573 -17.55 -3.74 -6.54
CA ARG A 573 -18.53 -3.83 -7.65
C ARG A 573 -19.90 -3.30 -7.20
N SER A 574 -20.93 -3.59 -7.99
CA SER A 574 -22.29 -3.17 -7.72
C SER A 574 -22.90 -3.87 -6.51
N PRO A 575 -24.02 -3.36 -5.96
CA PRO A 575 -24.74 -3.96 -4.83
C PRO A 575 -25.19 -5.41 -5.07
N GLU A 576 -25.42 -5.81 -6.31
CA GLU A 576 -25.85 -7.18 -6.67
C GLU A 576 -24.67 -8.16 -6.80
N ALA A 577 -23.42 -7.68 -6.74
CA ALA A 577 -22.27 -8.55 -6.87
C ALA A 577 -22.16 -9.48 -5.65
N LYS A 578 -22.03 -10.79 -5.89
CA LYS A 578 -21.99 -11.78 -4.81
C LYS A 578 -20.83 -11.55 -3.85
N GLY A 579 -21.15 -11.58 -2.56
CA GLY A 579 -20.24 -11.50 -1.43
C GLY A 579 -20.88 -12.14 -0.19
N GLY A 580 -20.06 -12.64 0.71
CA GLY A 580 -20.51 -13.13 2.00
C GLY A 580 -19.46 -13.05 3.08
N VAL A 581 -19.91 -13.20 4.32
CA VAL A 581 -19.08 -13.23 5.52
C VAL A 581 -18.94 -14.68 5.97
N TYR A 582 -17.70 -15.08 6.24
CA TYR A 582 -17.37 -16.38 6.78
C TYR A 582 -16.76 -16.23 8.17
N ARG A 583 -16.93 -17.27 8.97
CA ARG A 583 -16.39 -17.34 10.32
C ARG A 583 -15.76 -18.71 10.56
N TYR A 584 -14.53 -18.72 11.06
CA TYR A 584 -13.79 -19.93 11.40
C TYR A 584 -13.54 -19.97 12.90
N HIS A 585 -14.04 -20.99 13.59
CA HIS A 585 -13.83 -21.17 15.01
C HIS A 585 -12.45 -21.76 15.27
N LEU A 586 -11.60 -21.02 15.99
CA LEU A 586 -10.18 -21.30 16.14
C LEU A 586 -9.89 -22.60 16.93
N GLU A 587 -10.71 -22.94 17.93
CA GLU A 587 -10.52 -24.16 18.74
C GLU A 587 -11.08 -25.44 18.08
N ASN A 588 -12.38 -25.44 17.72
CA ASN A 588 -13.04 -26.63 17.19
C ASN A 588 -12.81 -26.84 15.68
N LYS A 589 -12.17 -25.86 15.00
CA LYS A 589 -11.81 -25.88 13.59
C LYS A 589 -12.98 -25.97 12.61
N SER A 590 -14.16 -25.47 13.00
CA SER A 590 -15.33 -25.37 12.14
C SER A 590 -15.31 -24.07 11.32
N LEU A 591 -15.75 -24.17 10.06
CA LEU A 591 -15.94 -23.04 9.16
C LEU A 591 -17.43 -22.92 8.85
N GLU A 592 -17.98 -21.72 8.98
CA GLU A 592 -19.36 -21.39 8.66
C GLU A 592 -19.42 -20.17 7.73
N ASN A 593 -20.45 -20.15 6.88
CA ASN A 593 -20.88 -18.96 6.17
C ASN A 593 -22.04 -18.35 6.97
N VAL A 594 -21.89 -17.10 7.40
CA VAL A 594 -22.86 -16.45 8.31
C VAL A 594 -23.84 -15.55 7.59
N THR A 595 -23.65 -15.28 6.30
CA THR A 595 -24.59 -14.46 5.49
C THR A 595 -25.02 -15.19 4.22
N ASP A 596 -26.11 -14.73 3.60
CA ASP A 596 -26.40 -15.13 2.22
C ASP A 596 -25.31 -14.64 1.25
N LEU A 597 -25.28 -15.25 0.07
CA LEU A 597 -24.31 -14.97 -1.00
C LEU A 597 -24.96 -14.28 -2.21
N GLU A 598 -26.15 -13.71 -2.03
CA GLU A 598 -26.97 -13.21 -3.14
C GLU A 598 -26.76 -11.72 -3.43
N SER A 599 -25.98 -11.03 -2.57
CA SER A 599 -25.68 -9.61 -2.71
C SER A 599 -24.26 -9.29 -2.25
N ASN A 600 -23.84 -8.02 -2.34
CA ASN A 600 -22.52 -7.56 -1.94
C ASN A 600 -22.39 -7.45 -0.42
N THR A 601 -22.38 -8.60 0.25
CA THR A 601 -22.40 -8.69 1.72
C THR A 601 -21.00 -8.94 2.27
N GLY A 602 -20.53 -8.11 3.20
CA GLY A 602 -19.18 -8.21 3.78
C GLY A 602 -18.89 -7.14 4.83
N PHE A 603 -17.61 -7.03 5.20
CA PHE A 603 -17.10 -6.07 6.19
C PHE A 603 -17.77 -6.19 7.56
N ALA A 604 -17.91 -7.41 8.06
CA ALA A 604 -18.60 -7.62 9.31
C ALA A 604 -17.77 -7.18 10.54
N ASP A 605 -18.46 -6.96 11.64
CA ASP A 605 -17.88 -6.78 12.97
C ASP A 605 -18.87 -7.26 14.05
N TYR A 606 -18.37 -7.62 15.22
CA TYR A 606 -19.17 -8.28 16.27
C TYR A 606 -19.02 -7.60 17.64
N SER A 607 -20.10 -7.59 18.42
CA SER A 607 -20.06 -7.26 19.86
C SER A 607 -19.23 -8.29 20.65
N GLU A 608 -18.79 -7.96 21.87
CA GLU A 608 -17.93 -8.84 22.69
C GLU A 608 -18.62 -10.18 23.06
N ASP A 609 -19.94 -10.17 23.19
CA ASP A 609 -20.75 -11.37 23.45
C ASP A 609 -21.18 -12.10 22.17
N ASN A 610 -20.85 -11.56 20.99
CA ASN A 610 -21.28 -12.01 19.66
C ASN A 610 -22.81 -12.07 19.46
N THR A 611 -23.59 -11.33 20.24
CA THR A 611 -25.06 -11.28 20.07
C THR A 611 -25.48 -10.33 18.97
N VAL A 612 -24.62 -9.36 18.63
CA VAL A 612 -24.84 -8.39 17.56
C VAL A 612 -23.72 -8.50 16.53
N MET A 613 -24.11 -8.64 15.26
CA MET A 613 -23.22 -8.52 14.11
C MET A 613 -23.63 -7.28 13.31
N VAL A 614 -22.68 -6.45 12.92
CA VAL A 614 -22.89 -5.38 11.93
C VAL A 614 -22.16 -5.76 10.65
N PHE A 615 -22.71 -5.42 9.49
CA PHE A 615 -22.10 -5.70 8.19
C PHE A 615 -22.65 -4.78 7.10
N ARG A 616 -21.94 -4.68 5.96
CA ARG A 616 -22.43 -4.01 4.75
C ARG A 616 -23.15 -5.02 3.86
N SER A 617 -24.26 -4.65 3.22
CA SER A 617 -24.93 -5.48 2.22
C SER A 617 -25.57 -4.68 1.09
N GLY A 618 -25.53 -5.25 -0.11
CA GLY A 618 -26.15 -4.69 -1.31
C GLY A 618 -27.60 -5.13 -1.57
N ARG A 619 -28.22 -5.83 -0.61
CA ARG A 619 -29.47 -6.60 -0.81
C ARG A 619 -30.70 -5.76 -1.20
N THR A 620 -30.68 -4.46 -0.95
CA THR A 620 -31.74 -3.49 -1.27
C THR A 620 -31.49 -2.72 -2.56
N GLY A 621 -30.37 -2.99 -3.25
CA GLY A 621 -29.93 -2.24 -4.44
C GLY A 621 -29.04 -1.03 -4.12
N ASN A 622 -28.87 -0.69 -2.84
CA ASN A 622 -27.88 0.26 -2.33
C ASN A 622 -26.83 -0.48 -1.49
N MET A 623 -25.64 0.11 -1.32
CA MET A 623 -24.67 -0.40 -0.34
C MET A 623 -25.02 0.16 1.03
N ASP A 624 -25.71 -0.62 1.85
CA ASP A 624 -26.20 -0.18 3.16
C ASP A 624 -25.53 -0.94 4.31
N ILE A 625 -25.59 -0.35 5.51
CA ILE A 625 -25.17 -0.96 6.78
C ILE A 625 -26.36 -1.65 7.43
N TYR A 626 -26.17 -2.92 7.77
CA TYR A 626 -27.13 -3.75 8.46
C TYR A 626 -26.58 -4.17 9.81
N PHE A 627 -27.49 -4.42 10.75
CA PHE A 627 -27.16 -5.20 11.94
C PHE A 627 -28.07 -6.41 12.05
N GLU A 628 -27.52 -7.46 12.64
CA GLU A 628 -28.23 -8.68 13.00
C GLU A 628 -28.14 -8.89 14.51
N GLU A 629 -29.30 -9.09 15.13
CA GLU A 629 -29.44 -9.35 16.56
C GLU A 629 -30.53 -10.39 16.78
N ASN A 630 -30.23 -11.46 17.52
CA ASN A 630 -31.17 -12.56 17.80
C ASN A 630 -31.81 -13.17 16.53
N GLY A 631 -31.07 -13.21 15.42
CA GLY A 631 -31.55 -13.74 14.13
C GLY A 631 -32.46 -12.80 13.35
N ASN A 632 -32.64 -11.56 13.80
CA ASN A 632 -33.35 -10.52 13.05
C ASN A 632 -32.34 -9.57 12.42
N THR A 633 -32.41 -9.43 11.09
CA THR A 633 -31.62 -8.45 10.36
C THR A 633 -32.42 -7.16 10.16
N THR A 634 -31.81 -6.02 10.46
CA THR A 634 -32.40 -4.69 10.27
C THR A 634 -31.46 -3.81 9.46
N ASN A 635 -32.03 -3.03 8.54
CA ASN A 635 -31.29 -2.05 7.77
C ASN A 635 -31.13 -0.75 8.57
N ILE A 636 -29.89 -0.29 8.79
CA ILE A 636 -29.60 0.96 9.53
C ILE A 636 -29.56 2.14 8.58
N THR A 637 -29.04 1.95 7.37
CA THR A 637 -28.95 3.00 6.37
C THR A 637 -29.84 2.65 5.19
N ASP A 638 -30.53 3.64 4.61
CA ASP A 638 -31.18 3.47 3.31
C ASP A 638 -30.77 4.68 2.47
N SER A 639 -29.61 4.56 1.84
CA SER A 639 -28.92 5.68 1.22
C SER A 639 -28.44 5.35 -0.19
N PRO A 640 -28.60 6.24 -1.18
CA PRO A 640 -27.97 6.07 -2.49
C PRO A 640 -26.45 6.30 -2.44
N ASP A 641 -25.94 6.81 -1.32
CA ASP A 641 -24.51 7.04 -1.07
C ASP A 641 -23.78 5.72 -0.77
N LYS A 642 -22.45 5.75 -0.79
CA LYS A 642 -21.65 4.54 -0.53
C LYS A 642 -21.36 4.39 0.96
N GLU A 643 -22.08 3.48 1.59
CA GLU A 643 -21.81 3.08 2.97
C GLU A 643 -20.79 1.92 3.04
N ALA A 644 -19.83 1.99 3.94
CA ALA A 644 -18.76 1.00 4.05
C ALA A 644 -18.14 0.89 5.45
N PHE A 645 -17.34 -0.17 5.64
CA PHE A 645 -16.49 -0.40 6.80
C PHE A 645 -17.20 -0.21 8.15
N PRO A 646 -18.34 -0.87 8.39
CA PRO A 646 -18.99 -0.74 9.68
C PRO A 646 -18.16 -1.38 10.79
N ALA A 647 -18.30 -0.81 11.99
CA ALA A 647 -17.73 -1.31 13.23
C ALA A 647 -18.77 -1.18 14.33
N ILE A 648 -18.75 -2.09 15.29
CA ILE A 648 -19.67 -2.08 16.45
C ILE A 648 -18.87 -1.98 17.75
N SER A 649 -19.39 -1.23 18.71
CA SER A 649 -18.78 -1.17 20.04
C SER A 649 -18.87 -2.51 20.75
N TYR A 650 -17.92 -2.78 21.66
CA TYR A 650 -17.84 -4.04 22.40
C TYR A 650 -19.14 -4.36 23.16
N ASP A 651 -19.84 -3.34 23.65
CA ASP A 651 -21.12 -3.46 24.34
C ASP A 651 -22.35 -3.59 23.41
N GLY A 652 -22.16 -3.54 22.09
CA GLY A 652 -23.23 -3.67 21.10
C GLY A 652 -24.15 -2.44 20.96
N ASN A 653 -23.81 -1.30 21.58
CA ASN A 653 -24.70 -0.13 21.67
C ASN A 653 -24.37 1.00 20.69
N LYS A 654 -23.24 0.97 20.00
CA LYS A 654 -22.83 1.99 19.03
C LYS A 654 -22.36 1.32 17.74
N ILE A 655 -22.75 1.88 16.61
CA ILE A 655 -22.28 1.45 15.30
C ILE A 655 -21.65 2.66 14.61
N ALA A 656 -20.41 2.51 14.17
CA ALA A 656 -19.71 3.48 13.33
C ALA A 656 -19.59 2.93 11.91
N TYR A 657 -19.61 3.79 10.91
CA TYR A 657 -19.45 3.41 9.50
C TYR A 657 -18.94 4.59 8.68
N CYS A 658 -18.42 4.31 7.50
CA CYS A 658 -17.98 5.31 6.54
C CYS A 658 -19.09 5.59 5.53
N SER A 659 -19.37 6.86 5.25
CA SER A 659 -20.32 7.28 4.23
C SER A 659 -19.70 8.35 3.35
N ASP A 660 -20.03 8.31 2.06
CA ASP A 660 -19.70 9.39 1.13
C ASP A 660 -20.81 10.46 1.02
N VAL A 661 -21.86 10.44 1.83
CA VAL A 661 -23.02 11.38 1.75
C VAL A 661 -22.62 12.87 1.69
N ASN A 662 -21.69 13.29 2.55
CA ASN A 662 -21.11 14.64 2.56
C ASN A 662 -19.73 14.71 1.90
N GLY A 663 -19.35 13.62 1.23
CA GLY A 663 -18.08 13.47 0.55
C GLY A 663 -17.88 14.50 -0.55
N ILE A 664 -16.68 15.08 -0.60
CA ILE A 664 -16.28 16.01 -1.65
C ILE A 664 -16.00 15.19 -2.90
N ASP A 665 -16.74 15.46 -3.97
CA ASP A 665 -16.41 14.93 -5.28
C ASP A 665 -15.19 15.67 -5.82
N LYS A 666 -14.08 14.94 -5.88
CA LYS A 666 -12.83 15.42 -6.42
C LYS A 666 -12.74 14.98 -7.88
N GLU A 667 -12.99 15.94 -8.77
CA GLU A 667 -12.89 15.83 -10.23
C GLU A 667 -13.78 14.75 -10.88
N GLY A 668 -14.84 14.28 -10.22
CA GLY A 668 -15.69 13.18 -10.72
C GLY A 668 -15.02 11.81 -10.61
N ILE A 669 -13.86 11.72 -9.97
CA ILE A 669 -13.03 10.51 -9.88
C ILE A 669 -13.23 9.83 -8.53
N VAL A 670 -13.20 10.62 -7.44
CA VAL A 670 -13.23 10.12 -6.07
C VAL A 670 -14.14 11.01 -5.23
N LYS A 671 -15.11 10.39 -4.55
CA LYS A 671 -15.89 11.04 -3.50
C LYS A 671 -15.26 10.68 -2.15
N THR A 672 -14.94 11.67 -1.33
CA THR A 672 -14.32 11.42 -0.01
C THR A 672 -15.30 10.76 0.95
N MET A 673 -14.79 10.02 1.94
CA MET A 673 -15.62 9.39 2.97
C MET A 673 -15.36 10.04 4.32
N ASP A 674 -16.45 10.25 5.07
CA ASP A 674 -16.43 10.65 6.47
C ASP A 674 -16.97 9.51 7.34
N ILE A 675 -16.69 9.55 8.64
CA ILE A 675 -17.17 8.58 9.60
C ILE A 675 -18.45 9.10 10.26
N TYR A 676 -19.47 8.25 10.29
CA TYR A 676 -20.75 8.46 10.95
C TYR A 676 -20.92 7.45 12.07
N MET A 677 -21.77 7.80 13.04
CA MET A 677 -22.10 6.92 14.14
C MET A 677 -23.58 7.01 14.52
N VAL A 678 -24.16 5.86 14.85
CA VAL A 678 -25.48 5.73 15.48
C VAL A 678 -25.31 5.06 16.84
N GLU A 679 -26.18 5.41 17.79
CA GLU A 679 -26.18 4.85 19.14
C GLU A 679 -27.58 4.32 19.47
N ARG A 680 -27.67 3.30 20.33
CA ARG A 680 -28.95 2.80 20.80
C ARG A 680 -29.70 3.87 21.61
N VAL A 681 -30.95 4.08 21.24
CA VAL A 681 -31.89 4.97 21.94
C VAL A 681 -33.21 4.24 22.11
N ASN A 682 -33.55 3.89 23.36
CA ASN A 682 -34.69 3.03 23.69
C ASN A 682 -34.59 1.68 22.93
N ASP A 683 -35.64 1.31 22.18
CA ASP A 683 -35.70 0.08 21.37
C ASP A 683 -35.17 0.25 19.93
N GLY A 684 -34.54 1.39 19.61
CA GLY A 684 -34.07 1.71 18.25
C GLY A 684 -32.68 2.35 18.22
N TRP A 685 -32.34 2.93 17.07
CA TRP A 685 -31.08 3.63 16.83
C TRP A 685 -31.33 5.13 16.70
N SER A 686 -30.37 5.94 17.13
CA SER A 686 -30.37 7.38 16.90
C SER A 686 -30.28 7.70 15.41
N GLU A 687 -30.60 8.94 15.04
CA GLU A 687 -30.17 9.49 13.76
C GLU A 687 -28.64 9.46 13.63
N PRO A 688 -28.10 9.27 12.41
CA PRO A 688 -26.65 9.32 12.17
C PRO A 688 -26.02 10.64 12.58
N ARG A 689 -24.93 10.55 13.36
CA ARG A 689 -24.08 11.68 13.72
C ARG A 689 -22.76 11.58 12.98
N GLN A 690 -22.44 12.58 12.16
CA GLN A 690 -21.13 12.72 11.55
C GLN A 690 -20.07 12.98 12.64
N LEU A 691 -19.03 12.14 12.68
CA LEU A 691 -17.92 12.24 13.62
C LEU A 691 -16.73 12.99 13.05
N THR A 692 -16.52 12.89 11.74
CA THR A 692 -15.36 13.47 11.06
C THR A 692 -15.80 14.32 9.86
N THR A 693 -14.98 15.30 9.49
CA THR A 693 -15.36 16.37 8.52
C THR A 693 -14.18 16.79 7.65
N PHE A 694 -13.14 15.95 7.54
CA PHE A 694 -11.95 16.31 6.79
C PHE A 694 -12.19 16.15 5.28
N SER A 695 -11.55 16.99 4.47
CA SER A 695 -11.73 17.00 3.01
C SER A 695 -11.00 15.88 2.25
N GLY A 696 -10.60 14.81 2.93
CA GLY A 696 -9.86 13.65 2.41
C GLY A 696 -10.49 12.34 2.86
N GLN A 697 -9.80 11.20 2.67
CA GLN A 697 -10.36 9.90 3.05
C GLN A 697 -10.22 9.66 4.56
N GLU A 698 -11.35 9.37 5.21
CA GLU A 698 -11.41 8.86 6.58
C GLU A 698 -12.12 7.50 6.58
N ALA A 699 -11.43 6.46 7.04
CA ALA A 699 -11.86 5.08 6.85
C ALA A 699 -11.48 4.15 8.00
N HIS A 700 -12.07 2.94 7.97
CA HIS A 700 -11.76 1.85 8.91
C HIS A 700 -11.92 2.22 10.39
N PRO A 701 -13.11 2.68 10.81
CA PRO A 701 -13.38 2.93 12.21
C PRO A 701 -13.25 1.64 13.04
N HIS A 702 -12.75 1.74 14.26
CA HIS A 702 -12.76 0.65 15.24
C HIS A 702 -12.89 1.22 16.66
N PHE A 703 -13.81 0.68 17.46
CA PHE A 703 -14.03 1.15 18.82
C PHE A 703 -12.94 0.68 19.78
N SER A 704 -12.69 1.48 20.81
CA SER A 704 -11.97 1.02 22.00
C SER A 704 -12.80 -0.02 22.77
N PRO A 705 -12.16 -0.89 23.58
CA PRO A 705 -12.87 -1.90 24.37
C PRO A 705 -13.92 -1.37 25.36
N ASP A 706 -13.79 -0.11 25.79
CA ASP A 706 -14.79 0.57 26.64
C ASP A 706 -15.81 1.40 25.85
N GLY A 707 -15.67 1.50 24.53
CA GLY A 707 -16.56 2.26 23.67
C GLY A 707 -16.53 3.78 23.90
N GLU A 708 -15.50 4.33 24.56
CA GLU A 708 -15.32 5.78 24.75
C GLU A 708 -14.56 6.45 23.60
N TRP A 709 -13.80 5.67 22.83
CA TRP A 709 -12.94 6.13 21.75
C TRP A 709 -13.21 5.36 20.46
N LEU A 710 -12.92 6.02 19.35
CA LEU A 710 -12.89 5.42 18.03
C LEU A 710 -11.54 5.70 17.39
N ILE A 711 -10.85 4.67 16.90
CA ILE A 711 -9.68 4.84 16.04
C ILE A 711 -10.05 4.64 14.58
N TYR A 712 -9.33 5.32 13.70
CA TYR A 712 -9.57 5.28 12.27
C TYR A 712 -8.32 5.71 11.52
N THR A 713 -8.30 5.39 10.23
CA THR A 713 -7.30 5.86 9.28
C THR A 713 -7.74 7.20 8.69
N THR A 714 -6.82 8.16 8.56
CA THR A 714 -7.09 9.47 7.96
C THR A 714 -5.95 9.98 7.08
N GLU A 715 -6.29 10.67 6.00
CA GLU A 715 -5.35 11.44 5.17
C GLU A 715 -5.14 12.89 5.68
N GLU A 716 -5.73 13.27 6.83
CA GLU A 716 -5.73 14.65 7.39
C GLU A 716 -4.35 15.31 7.46
N PHE A 717 -3.32 14.52 7.75
CA PHE A 717 -1.96 15.02 7.94
C PHE A 717 -1.05 14.81 6.71
N GLY A 718 -1.64 14.33 5.61
CA GLY A 718 -0.95 14.01 4.37
C GLY A 718 0.02 12.83 4.49
N ILE A 719 0.69 12.53 3.39
CA ILE A 719 1.68 11.46 3.32
C ILE A 719 3.07 12.11 3.20
N ASN A 720 4.02 11.74 4.06
CA ASN A 720 5.34 12.37 4.11
C ASN A 720 6.12 12.22 2.77
N ASP A 721 7.12 13.08 2.57
CA ASP A 721 7.85 13.31 1.31
C ASP A 721 8.59 12.12 0.68
N GLU A 722 8.63 10.93 1.30
CA GLU A 722 9.23 9.74 0.69
C GLU A 722 8.23 8.82 -0.04
N GLN A 723 6.93 9.09 0.05
CA GLN A 723 5.93 8.48 -0.84
C GLN A 723 6.34 8.54 -2.33
N PRO A 724 6.86 9.68 -2.88
CA PRO A 724 7.43 9.72 -4.23
C PRO A 724 8.49 8.65 -4.50
N LEU A 725 9.30 8.31 -3.50
CA LEU A 725 10.49 7.48 -3.67
C LEU A 725 10.15 5.98 -3.70
N ILE A 726 9.13 5.56 -2.94
CA ILE A 726 8.86 4.13 -2.68
C ILE A 726 7.60 3.58 -3.38
N GLN A 727 6.60 4.42 -3.62
CA GLN A 727 5.28 3.99 -4.10
C GLN A 727 5.26 3.41 -5.52
N PRO A 728 6.07 3.89 -6.51
CA PRO A 728 6.11 3.27 -7.83
C PRO A 728 6.57 1.80 -7.79
N PHE A 729 7.15 1.37 -6.67
CA PHE A 729 7.79 0.07 -6.50
C PHE A 729 7.11 -0.81 -5.42
N ILE A 730 6.27 -0.23 -4.55
CA ILE A 730 5.48 -0.91 -3.52
C ILE A 730 3.99 -0.70 -3.84
N PHE A 731 3.32 -1.73 -4.36
CA PHE A 731 1.93 -1.66 -4.79
C PHE A 731 0.94 -1.90 -3.63
N SER A 732 0.07 -0.93 -3.35
CA SER A 732 -1.22 -1.13 -2.68
C SER A 732 -2.34 -0.38 -3.41
N PRO A 733 -3.47 -1.02 -3.73
CA PRO A 733 -4.59 -0.39 -4.44
C PRO A 733 -5.60 0.32 -3.52
N GLN A 734 -5.28 0.52 -2.24
CA GLN A 734 -6.07 1.26 -1.26
C GLN A 734 -5.08 2.06 -0.41
N MET A 735 -5.03 3.37 -0.63
CA MET A 735 -4.15 4.24 0.14
C MET A 735 -4.79 4.63 1.46
N TYR A 736 -3.98 4.65 2.48
CA TYR A 736 -4.30 5.03 3.84
C TYR A 736 -3.26 6.07 4.32
N GLY A 737 -3.63 6.95 5.24
CA GLY A 737 -2.71 7.97 5.73
C GLY A 737 -2.07 7.51 7.03
N GLU A 738 -2.64 7.97 8.14
CA GLU A 738 -2.19 7.70 9.50
C GLU A 738 -3.33 7.29 10.42
N ILE A 739 -2.99 6.79 11.60
CA ILE A 739 -3.95 6.36 12.61
C ILE A 739 -4.26 7.52 13.54
N SER A 740 -5.55 7.85 13.68
CA SER A 740 -6.05 8.83 14.64
C SER A 740 -7.09 8.22 15.58
N ALA A 741 -7.21 8.80 16.77
CA ALA A 741 -8.28 8.52 17.72
C ALA A 741 -9.17 9.75 17.87
N ILE A 742 -10.48 9.54 17.97
CA ILE A 742 -11.44 10.55 18.38
C ILE A 742 -12.13 10.11 19.67
N ARG A 743 -12.20 11.02 20.64
CA ARG A 743 -12.98 10.80 21.87
C ARG A 743 -14.45 11.06 21.58
N LEU A 744 -15.31 10.09 21.85
CA LEU A 744 -16.72 10.17 21.42
C LEU A 744 -17.54 11.18 22.23
N THR A 745 -17.14 11.48 23.46
CA THR A 745 -17.85 12.37 24.39
C THR A 745 -17.75 13.85 24.03
N ASP A 746 -16.63 14.29 23.44
CA ASP A 746 -16.39 15.69 23.10
C ASP A 746 -15.80 15.93 21.70
N GLY A 747 -15.58 14.87 20.92
CA GLY A 747 -15.05 14.96 19.56
C GLY A 747 -13.56 15.31 19.49
N LYS A 748 -12.82 15.28 20.61
CA LYS A 748 -11.40 15.63 20.60
C LYS A 748 -10.58 14.57 19.85
N LYS A 749 -9.88 15.01 18.81
CA LYS A 749 -8.97 14.19 17.98
C LYS A 749 -7.56 14.11 18.56
N PHE A 750 -6.91 12.97 18.38
CA PHE A 750 -5.53 12.69 18.74
C PHE A 750 -4.88 11.88 17.63
N ARG A 751 -3.76 12.38 17.10
CA ARG A 751 -2.95 11.66 16.13
C ARG A 751 -2.14 10.58 16.85
N LEU A 752 -2.33 9.31 16.49
CA LEU A 752 -1.68 8.18 17.17
C LEU A 752 -0.42 7.73 16.44
N SER A 753 -0.47 7.53 15.14
CA SER A 753 0.72 7.25 14.34
C SER A 753 1.23 8.53 13.69
N HIS A 754 2.56 8.66 13.68
CA HIS A 754 3.23 9.75 13.02
C HIS A 754 4.58 9.28 12.50
N ASN A 755 4.63 8.94 11.22
CA ASN A 755 5.84 8.44 10.61
C ASN A 755 5.80 8.63 9.09
N LYS A 756 6.91 8.30 8.44
CA LYS A 756 7.08 8.49 7.01
C LYS A 756 6.25 7.51 6.15
N TRP A 757 5.72 6.46 6.76
CA TRP A 757 5.05 5.35 6.10
C TRP A 757 3.55 5.57 6.05
N GLU A 758 2.94 4.85 5.14
CA GLU A 758 1.49 4.71 5.08
C GLU A 758 1.02 3.65 6.07
N ASP A 759 0.09 4.06 6.93
CA ASP A 759 -0.53 3.23 7.96
C ASP A 759 -2.03 3.05 7.67
N GLY A 760 -2.45 1.79 7.52
CA GLY A 760 -3.80 1.37 7.13
C GLY A 760 -4.68 0.89 8.27
N THR A 761 -5.70 0.10 7.92
CA THR A 761 -6.75 -0.41 8.81
C THR A 761 -6.25 -0.70 10.23
N PRO A 762 -6.76 0.00 11.26
CA PRO A 762 -6.42 -0.25 12.64
C PRO A 762 -7.42 -1.19 13.34
N LEU A 763 -6.96 -1.92 14.36
CA LEU A 763 -7.77 -2.74 15.26
C LEU A 763 -7.36 -2.47 16.71
N TRP A 764 -8.31 -2.07 17.55
CA TRP A 764 -8.09 -1.82 18.97
C TRP A 764 -8.52 -3.03 19.78
N ILE A 765 -7.58 -3.72 20.42
CA ILE A 765 -7.87 -4.92 21.18
C ILE A 765 -7.67 -4.72 22.69
N LYS A 766 -8.47 -5.44 23.46
CA LYS A 766 -8.35 -5.56 24.91
C LYS A 766 -7.05 -6.32 25.26
N LYS A 767 -6.51 -6.02 26.44
CA LYS A 767 -5.20 -6.44 26.94
C LYS A 767 -4.82 -7.90 26.66
#